data_AF-A0A8J2TFI1-F1
#
_entry.id   AF-A0A8J2TFI1-F1
#
_cell.length_a   1.000
_cell.length_b   1.000
_cell.length_c   1.000
_cell.angle_alpha   90.00
_cell.angle_beta   90.00
_cell.angle_gamma   90.00
#
_symmetry.space_group_name_H-M   'P 1'
#
loop_
_entity.id
_entity.type
_entity.pdbx_description
1 polymer ?
#
loop_
_entity_poly.entity_id
_entity_poly.type
_entity_poly.pdbx_seq_one_letter_code
_entity_poly.pdbx_strand_id
1 'polypeptide(L)'
;MTILENHATEEALLNSLVFIDPTIADYQSLISKVKASNVILLDSSRDGIEQITEALANKCNVTDIHLISHGQAGSVQLGSTILNSNTLGSYTNELHNWSKSLTPDGDILFYGCNIASSEAGTQLLQRIAQLTDADLAASNDLTGSATLGGDWDLEVTTGQIEASNPFEFEAIETYDSVLDLAFNYNTFSSINGLTLNGTAAKVGNSLQLTPAAATQVGSAFYNNAITIDDNTSFQTHFQFKLQGGQGTNGADGFVFMLQNSPNNVKALGKHGGFVGYGHYPSSPSLIPQSLAIDFDTYKSSWDTNGNHVAVLRDGNVITALAQASPSFDLNSGNPINAWIDYDGQTNQLKVFVSGSTTKPTTALITHSIDLSAVVGNKAYAGFSAGTGGNFNAQMIDNWEFNQTQSNSAGAIALAGNPLIVSEGSRTVNVTFVRTGGSSGPASVNYTTASNTANAGEDYIASKGVINFADGETSKMLTINLVDDTRPENAETFNVAIDTAIGATLGTKRTTLITVVDNDRSTRQVFFEQPTLSTREEAGQATLNVILNGQPSTSRVLVNYTTNDGTAKKGVEYQHTTGTLIFAPGEIVKTITVPLINNNISTNAPNRSFNVSLMSPVNAELGTQENIIIDVADDDQEFTREAIVSGLNQPTSFAWTPNSSRMYIAQKNGLVKIFENGALRAAPFIDISRQVNCVRDRGLLSIAVHPEFYSGKPYIYLLFTYDPPEVYNTNNVNNPNTLAGPDEIGNRPSRLLRVTADPSTNYTTALANSEVVLLGANSTWANTSRPDLDSTSDISIPPSGITSTGVNIRDYLATDSQGHSNGMVRFAPDGSLYVSNADGVSYGRVDPRAVRVQDIDNLSGKIIRIDPLTGQGLADNPFYDGDPNSNRSKVYDYGLRNPFRFTFHPTTQQIYIGDVGWYNWEEINIGRGANFGWPYYEGGNGTSLQQNSYATLPEAQAFYNSGNTVTAPLYALQHSSSVSAIIMGDFYRGTTFPSIYQGALFFSDINNGIVSAATLNAAGGIQSVQQFATGLYGIVQIASGPDSSLYYADIIQGRIYKWSYNG
;
A
#
# COMPACT_ATOMS: atom_id res chain seq x y z
N MET A 1 -20.52 -17.60 -9.69
CA MET A 1 -19.52 -16.56 -9.39
C MET A 1 -18.22 -17.29 -9.13
N THR A 2 -17.13 -17.02 -9.86
CA THR A 2 -15.80 -17.48 -9.39
C THR A 2 -15.36 -16.59 -8.22
N ILE A 3 -14.25 -16.95 -7.59
CA ILE A 3 -13.61 -16.18 -6.51
C ILE A 3 -12.93 -14.91 -7.07
N LEU A 4 -12.92 -14.74 -8.40
CA LEU A 4 -12.12 -13.79 -9.19
C LEU A 4 -12.87 -13.30 -10.46
N GLU A 5 -14.11 -12.82 -10.33
CA GLU A 5 -14.88 -12.27 -11.48
C GLU A 5 -15.77 -11.04 -11.20
N ASN A 6 -16.08 -10.72 -9.94
CA ASN A 6 -17.10 -9.70 -9.66
C ASN A 6 -16.56 -8.26 -9.53
N HIS A 7 -15.26 -8.05 -9.77
CA HIS A 7 -14.57 -6.79 -9.48
C HIS A 7 -13.79 -6.22 -10.66
N ALA A 8 -14.42 -6.12 -11.84
CA ALA A 8 -13.76 -5.58 -13.05
C ALA A 8 -13.09 -4.19 -12.88
N THR A 9 -13.45 -3.41 -11.85
CA THR A 9 -12.82 -2.12 -11.51
C THR A 9 -11.81 -2.17 -10.35
N GLU A 10 -11.91 -3.14 -9.44
CA GLU A 10 -10.93 -3.32 -8.35
C GLU A 10 -9.84 -4.33 -8.75
N GLU A 11 -10.20 -5.44 -9.41
CA GLU A 11 -9.27 -6.46 -9.93
C GLU A 11 -8.28 -5.89 -10.96
N ALA A 12 -8.68 -4.84 -11.70
CA ALA A 12 -7.78 -4.05 -12.53
C ALA A 12 -6.69 -3.34 -11.71
N LEU A 13 -7.05 -2.67 -10.59
CA LEU A 13 -6.08 -1.99 -9.71
C LEU A 13 -5.12 -2.94 -8.95
N LEU A 14 -5.37 -4.24 -9.01
CA LEU A 14 -4.66 -5.26 -8.24
C LEU A 14 -3.75 -6.12 -9.13
N ASN A 15 -4.07 -6.19 -10.41
CA ASN A 15 -3.23 -6.71 -11.46
C ASN A 15 -2.43 -5.60 -12.17
N SER A 16 -2.78 -4.33 -11.96
CA SER A 16 -1.95 -3.16 -12.21
C SER A 16 -0.60 -3.22 -11.48
N LEU A 17 0.49 -2.91 -12.19
CA LEU A 17 1.84 -2.74 -11.65
C LEU A 17 2.34 -1.31 -11.90
N VAL A 18 2.73 -0.61 -10.84
CA VAL A 18 3.22 0.77 -10.90
C VAL A 18 4.71 0.78 -10.58
N PHE A 19 5.54 0.91 -11.61
CA PHE A 19 6.99 1.09 -11.43
C PHE A 19 7.30 2.58 -11.34
N ILE A 20 8.01 2.98 -10.28
CA ILE A 20 8.43 4.36 -10.07
C ILE A 20 9.95 4.40 -9.99
N ASP A 21 10.58 5.25 -10.82
CA ASP A 21 12.00 5.53 -10.72
C ASP A 21 12.25 6.58 -9.61
N PRO A 22 12.98 6.25 -8.53
CA PRO A 22 13.19 7.16 -7.40
C PRO A 22 14.14 8.33 -7.71
N THR A 23 14.59 8.48 -8.96
CA THR A 23 15.31 9.67 -9.43
C THR A 23 14.37 10.85 -9.75
N ILE A 24 13.05 10.64 -9.86
CA ILE A 24 12.08 11.73 -10.02
C ILE A 24 11.91 12.49 -8.69
N ALA A 25 11.61 13.80 -8.77
CA ALA A 25 11.37 14.64 -7.59
C ALA A 25 10.15 14.15 -6.79
N ASP A 26 10.17 14.33 -5.47
CA ASP A 26 9.06 14.02 -4.53
C ASP A 26 8.27 12.72 -4.81
N TYR A 27 8.96 11.66 -5.27
CA TYR A 27 8.31 10.39 -5.60
C TYR A 27 7.57 9.77 -4.40
N GLN A 28 7.90 10.17 -3.16
CA GLN A 28 7.24 9.71 -1.95
C GLN A 28 5.80 10.21 -1.83
N SER A 29 5.47 11.43 -2.28
CA SER A 29 4.08 11.91 -2.27
C SER A 29 3.23 11.14 -3.27
N LEU A 30 3.79 10.85 -4.46
CA LEU A 30 3.19 9.97 -5.46
C LEU A 30 2.93 8.56 -4.89
N ILE A 31 3.92 7.91 -4.28
CA ILE A 31 3.75 6.58 -3.62
C ILE A 31 2.61 6.59 -2.60
N SER A 32 2.50 7.64 -1.79
CA SER A 32 1.55 7.70 -0.68
C SER A 32 0.08 7.69 -1.12
N LYS A 33 -0.19 7.91 -2.41
CA LYS A 33 -1.52 8.12 -3.01
C LYS A 33 -1.68 7.37 -4.34
N VAL A 34 -1.05 6.21 -4.49
CA VAL A 34 -1.27 5.29 -5.62
C VAL A 34 -2.53 4.47 -5.36
N LYS A 35 -3.45 4.41 -6.34
CA LYS A 35 -4.67 3.58 -6.32
C LYS A 35 -4.36 2.09 -6.45
N ALA A 36 -3.34 1.74 -7.22
CA ALA A 36 -2.90 0.37 -7.47
C ALA A 36 -2.11 -0.22 -6.29
N SER A 37 -2.31 -1.52 -6.02
CA SER A 37 -1.71 -2.17 -4.84
C SER A 37 -0.24 -2.62 -5.00
N ASN A 38 0.33 -2.55 -6.20
CA ASN A 38 1.69 -3.03 -6.50
C ASN A 38 2.62 -1.89 -6.96
N VAL A 39 3.12 -1.09 -6.02
CA VAL A 39 4.18 -0.11 -6.32
C VAL A 39 5.55 -0.77 -6.21
N ILE A 40 6.38 -0.62 -7.25
CA ILE A 40 7.75 -1.15 -7.33
C ILE A 40 8.69 0.03 -7.57
N LEU A 41 9.57 0.29 -6.62
CA LEU A 41 10.66 1.26 -6.81
C LEU A 41 11.79 0.60 -7.60
N LEU A 42 12.21 1.24 -8.70
CA LEU A 42 13.40 0.81 -9.44
C LEU A 42 14.68 1.15 -8.66
N ASP A 43 15.66 0.26 -8.67
CA ASP A 43 17.03 0.59 -8.31
C ASP A 43 17.66 1.37 -9.47
N SER A 44 17.95 2.64 -9.25
CA SER A 44 18.54 3.56 -10.24
C SER A 44 19.97 3.17 -10.66
N SER A 45 20.61 2.23 -9.96
CA SER A 45 21.93 1.69 -10.32
C SER A 45 21.87 0.41 -11.17
N ARG A 46 20.68 -0.17 -11.38
CA ARG A 46 20.46 -1.41 -12.15
C ARG A 46 19.66 -1.14 -13.43
N ASP A 47 19.79 -2.03 -14.41
CA ASP A 47 19.00 -1.98 -15.65
C ASP A 47 17.49 -2.07 -15.35
N GLY A 48 16.71 -1.06 -15.74
CA GLY A 48 15.27 -1.03 -15.44
C GLY A 48 14.46 -2.07 -16.20
N ILE A 49 14.87 -2.47 -17.41
CA ILE A 49 14.18 -3.50 -18.18
C ILE A 49 14.43 -4.87 -17.57
N GLU A 50 15.66 -5.15 -17.11
CA GLU A 50 15.96 -6.36 -16.33
C GLU A 50 15.07 -6.42 -15.07
N GLN A 51 14.97 -5.33 -14.30
CA GLN A 51 14.16 -5.25 -13.08
C GLN A 51 12.65 -5.45 -13.32
N ILE A 52 12.09 -4.81 -14.36
CA ILE A 52 10.69 -5.02 -14.74
C ILE A 52 10.47 -6.48 -15.18
N THR A 53 11.41 -7.06 -15.92
CA THR A 53 11.37 -8.48 -16.31
C THR A 53 11.43 -9.41 -15.10
N GLU A 54 12.29 -9.14 -14.12
CA GLU A 54 12.38 -9.89 -12.86
C GLU A 54 11.07 -9.84 -12.06
N ALA A 55 10.44 -8.66 -12.01
CA ALA A 55 9.16 -8.46 -11.33
C ALA A 55 8.00 -9.19 -12.03
N LEU A 56 8.00 -9.22 -13.36
CA LEU A 56 6.99 -9.89 -14.19
C LEU A 56 7.17 -11.41 -14.27
N ALA A 57 8.41 -11.92 -14.27
CA ALA A 57 8.76 -13.32 -14.56
C ALA A 57 8.05 -14.42 -13.74
N ASN A 58 7.29 -14.04 -12.71
CA ASN A 58 6.54 -14.94 -11.84
C ASN A 58 5.04 -14.60 -11.75
N LYS A 59 4.58 -13.46 -12.30
CA LYS A 59 3.22 -12.94 -12.22
C LYS A 59 2.33 -13.57 -13.30
N CYS A 60 1.05 -13.78 -12.99
CA CYS A 60 0.00 -14.18 -13.93
C CYS A 60 -1.15 -13.16 -13.89
N ASN A 61 -1.77 -12.87 -15.04
CA ASN A 61 -2.93 -11.97 -15.22
C ASN A 61 -2.68 -10.48 -14.92
N VAL A 62 -1.49 -9.93 -15.17
CA VAL A 62 -1.21 -8.47 -15.06
C VAL A 62 -2.06 -7.72 -16.09
N THR A 63 -2.90 -6.78 -15.64
CA THR A 63 -3.81 -6.03 -16.53
C THR A 63 -3.12 -4.85 -17.18
N ASP A 64 -2.21 -4.20 -16.46
CA ASP A 64 -1.61 -2.95 -16.90
C ASP A 64 -0.29 -2.67 -16.18
N ILE A 65 0.62 -1.98 -16.88
CA ILE A 65 1.94 -1.60 -16.36
C ILE A 65 2.10 -0.09 -16.52
N HIS A 66 2.12 0.64 -15.41
CA HIS A 66 2.45 2.06 -15.38
C HIS A 66 3.95 2.22 -15.09
N LEU A 67 4.66 2.95 -15.95
CA LEU A 67 6.08 3.26 -15.84
C LEU A 67 6.25 4.76 -15.61
N ILE A 68 6.48 5.17 -14.36
CA ILE A 68 6.62 6.56 -13.93
C ILE A 68 8.10 6.86 -13.76
N SER A 69 8.65 7.64 -14.69
CA SER A 69 10.06 7.97 -14.72
C SER A 69 10.33 9.20 -15.59
N HIS A 70 11.59 9.58 -15.70
CA HIS A 70 12.00 10.68 -16.55
C HIS A 70 11.87 10.38 -18.04
N GLY A 71 11.29 11.32 -18.79
CA GLY A 71 11.13 11.24 -20.24
C GLY A 71 11.84 12.35 -21.01
N GLN A 72 12.06 12.11 -22.30
CA GLN A 72 12.30 13.13 -23.33
C GLN A 72 11.90 12.59 -24.71
N ALA A 73 11.90 13.44 -25.75
CA ALA A 73 11.58 13.08 -27.13
C ALA A 73 12.26 11.77 -27.61
N GLY A 74 11.47 10.71 -27.78
CA GLY A 74 11.94 9.42 -28.29
C GLY A 74 12.74 8.55 -27.30
N SER A 75 12.73 8.84 -26.00
CA SER A 75 13.36 7.99 -24.99
C SER A 75 12.81 8.14 -23.58
N VAL A 76 12.85 7.05 -22.81
CA VAL A 76 12.51 7.03 -21.37
C VAL A 76 13.69 6.46 -20.57
N GLN A 77 13.95 7.02 -19.39
CA GLN A 77 14.89 6.47 -18.40
C GLN A 77 14.17 5.40 -17.56
N LEU A 78 14.80 4.26 -17.31
CA LEU A 78 14.30 3.23 -16.40
C LEU A 78 15.50 2.65 -15.64
N GLY A 79 15.64 2.97 -14.35
CA GLY A 79 16.80 2.60 -13.55
C GLY A 79 18.06 3.24 -14.12
N SER A 80 19.09 2.44 -14.44
CA SER A 80 20.29 2.89 -15.13
C SER A 80 20.18 2.95 -16.66
N THR A 81 19.05 2.57 -17.24
CA THR A 81 18.91 2.27 -18.68
C THR A 81 18.05 3.31 -19.40
N ILE A 82 18.48 3.75 -20.58
CA ILE A 82 17.67 4.58 -21.49
C ILE A 82 17.06 3.67 -22.56
N LEU A 83 15.74 3.51 -22.55
CA LEU A 83 15.01 2.82 -23.62
C LEU A 83 14.72 3.80 -24.77
N ASN A 84 15.24 3.50 -25.96
CA ASN A 84 15.02 4.24 -27.20
C ASN A 84 15.25 3.33 -28.42
N SER A 85 15.04 3.85 -29.63
CA SER A 85 15.17 3.09 -30.90
C SER A 85 16.54 2.43 -31.13
N ASN A 86 17.62 2.93 -30.52
CA ASN A 86 18.96 2.33 -30.62
C ASN A 86 19.21 1.23 -29.58
N THR A 87 18.54 1.27 -28.42
CA THR A 87 18.74 0.32 -27.31
C THR A 87 17.70 -0.80 -27.29
N LEU A 88 16.48 -0.54 -27.79
CA LEU A 88 15.35 -1.47 -27.82
C LEU A 88 15.69 -2.85 -28.40
N GLY A 89 16.54 -2.92 -29.43
CA GLY A 89 16.94 -4.18 -30.06
C GLY A 89 17.59 -5.18 -29.11
N SER A 90 18.28 -4.69 -28.06
CA SER A 90 18.92 -5.53 -27.04
C SER A 90 17.95 -6.21 -26.09
N TYR A 91 16.72 -5.68 -25.96
CA TYR A 91 15.71 -6.10 -24.97
C TYR A 91 14.53 -6.88 -25.57
N THR A 92 14.71 -7.41 -26.79
CA THR A 92 13.65 -8.08 -27.55
C THR A 92 13.11 -9.32 -26.82
N ASN A 93 13.96 -10.08 -26.11
CA ASN A 93 13.52 -11.30 -25.41
C ASN A 93 12.80 -10.99 -24.11
N GLU A 94 13.27 -9.96 -23.43
CA GLU A 94 12.76 -9.42 -22.17
C GLU A 94 11.33 -8.94 -22.38
N LEU A 95 11.10 -8.05 -23.36
CA LEU A 95 9.77 -7.55 -23.72
C LEU A 95 8.83 -8.68 -24.21
N HIS A 96 9.32 -9.63 -25.00
CA HIS A 96 8.56 -10.84 -25.37
C HIS A 96 8.25 -11.78 -24.19
N ASN A 97 8.91 -11.65 -23.04
CA ASN A 97 8.55 -12.38 -21.83
C ASN A 97 7.50 -11.64 -21.00
N TRP A 98 7.35 -10.32 -21.15
CA TRP A 98 6.34 -9.54 -20.42
C TRP A 98 4.92 -9.95 -20.84
N SER A 99 4.69 -10.27 -22.11
CA SER A 99 3.39 -10.73 -22.64
C SER A 99 2.84 -11.97 -21.92
N LYS A 100 3.72 -12.84 -21.39
CA LYS A 100 3.33 -14.05 -20.65
C LYS A 100 2.74 -13.75 -19.27
N SER A 101 3.02 -12.56 -18.76
CA SER A 101 2.50 -12.08 -17.47
C SER A 101 1.22 -11.28 -17.65
N LEU A 102 1.03 -10.66 -18.83
CA LEU A 102 -0.08 -9.78 -19.16
C LEU A 102 -1.38 -10.54 -19.48
N THR A 103 -2.52 -9.86 -19.34
CA THR A 103 -3.80 -10.28 -19.92
C THR A 103 -3.83 -10.03 -21.43
N PRO A 104 -4.74 -10.67 -22.19
CA PRO A 104 -4.88 -10.43 -23.64
C PRO A 104 -5.19 -8.97 -24.01
N ASP A 105 -5.91 -8.26 -23.15
CA ASP A 105 -6.24 -6.84 -23.26
C ASP A 105 -5.34 -6.03 -22.29
N GLY A 106 -4.03 -6.27 -22.35
CA GLY A 106 -3.05 -5.72 -21.39
C GLY A 106 -2.45 -4.38 -21.83
N ASP A 107 -2.35 -3.41 -20.91
CA ASP A 107 -1.83 -2.06 -21.19
C ASP A 107 -0.39 -1.81 -20.70
N ILE A 108 0.36 -0.92 -21.37
CA ILE A 108 1.63 -0.37 -20.88
C ILE A 108 1.69 1.15 -21.06
N LEU A 109 1.76 1.89 -19.96
CA LEU A 109 1.60 3.34 -19.89
C LEU A 109 2.91 4.00 -19.42
N PHE A 110 3.50 4.85 -20.25
CA PHE A 110 4.75 5.56 -19.97
C PHE A 110 4.48 7.00 -19.52
N TYR A 111 4.59 7.27 -18.22
CA TYR A 111 4.53 8.61 -17.63
C TYR A 111 5.93 9.18 -17.54
N GLY A 112 6.22 10.12 -18.43
CA GLY A 112 7.49 10.83 -18.49
C GLY A 112 7.46 11.86 -19.61
N CYS A 113 8.08 13.00 -19.37
CA CYS A 113 7.99 14.17 -20.24
C CYS A 113 8.33 13.86 -21.71
N ASN A 114 7.45 14.24 -22.64
CA ASN A 114 7.69 14.38 -24.07
C ASN A 114 8.05 13.08 -24.82
N ILE A 115 7.85 11.89 -24.25
CA ILE A 115 8.30 10.61 -24.82
C ILE A 115 7.82 10.44 -26.28
N ALA A 116 6.54 10.72 -26.54
CA ALA A 116 5.90 10.58 -27.85
C ALA A 116 5.83 11.89 -28.68
N SER A 117 6.52 12.96 -28.25
CA SER A 117 6.56 14.29 -28.92
C SER A 117 7.13 14.31 -30.36
N SER A 118 7.67 13.19 -30.83
CA SER A 118 8.38 13.10 -32.10
C SER A 118 8.09 11.79 -32.83
N GLU A 119 8.34 11.77 -34.14
CA GLU A 119 8.20 10.56 -34.97
C GLU A 119 9.05 9.38 -34.47
N ALA A 120 10.22 9.66 -33.85
CA ALA A 120 11.03 8.63 -33.21
C ALA A 120 10.37 8.04 -31.96
N GLY A 121 9.61 8.85 -31.22
CA GLY A 121 8.82 8.40 -30.06
C GLY A 121 7.61 7.57 -30.46
N THR A 122 6.85 8.00 -31.46
CA THR A 122 5.68 7.22 -31.93
C THR A 122 6.10 5.87 -32.54
N GLN A 123 7.23 5.82 -33.25
CA GLN A 123 7.83 4.56 -33.73
C GLN A 123 8.35 3.67 -32.57
N LEU A 124 8.87 4.26 -31.49
CA LEU A 124 9.30 3.51 -30.29
C LEU A 124 8.11 2.80 -29.64
N LEU A 125 6.99 3.50 -29.40
CA LEU A 125 5.77 2.92 -28.86
C LEU A 125 5.26 1.77 -29.74
N GLN A 126 5.09 2.00 -31.04
CA GLN A 126 4.62 0.97 -31.99
C GLN A 126 5.50 -0.28 -31.98
N ARG A 127 6.81 -0.14 -31.76
CA ARG A 127 7.73 -1.27 -31.74
C ARG A 127 7.70 -2.04 -30.42
N ILE A 128 7.45 -1.38 -29.29
CA ILE A 128 7.27 -2.06 -28.00
C ILE A 128 5.95 -2.83 -27.99
N ALA A 129 4.85 -2.23 -28.46
CA ALA A 129 3.54 -2.90 -28.59
C ALA A 129 3.63 -4.24 -29.36
N GLN A 130 4.34 -4.25 -30.49
CA GLN A 130 4.62 -5.45 -31.29
C GLN A 130 5.47 -6.53 -30.60
N LEU A 131 6.18 -6.18 -29.52
CA LEU A 131 7.00 -7.12 -28.75
C LEU A 131 6.24 -7.65 -27.53
N THR A 132 5.38 -6.83 -26.92
CA THR A 132 4.62 -7.18 -25.73
C THR A 132 3.22 -7.73 -26.02
N ASP A 133 2.72 -7.65 -27.26
CA ASP A 133 1.30 -7.90 -27.63
C ASP A 133 0.34 -7.14 -26.70
N ALA A 134 0.71 -5.90 -26.37
CA ALA A 134 0.04 -5.03 -25.41
C ALA A 134 -0.24 -3.66 -26.04
N ASP A 135 -1.31 -3.00 -25.61
CA ASP A 135 -1.61 -1.64 -26.06
C ASP A 135 -0.83 -0.62 -25.22
N LEU A 136 -0.26 0.39 -25.87
CA LEU A 136 0.65 1.37 -25.24
C LEU A 136 0.13 2.80 -25.31
N ALA A 137 0.40 3.57 -24.24
CA ALA A 137 0.19 5.01 -24.15
C ALA A 137 1.43 5.78 -23.62
N ALA A 138 1.67 7.00 -24.10
CA ALA A 138 2.69 7.92 -23.57
C ALA A 138 2.35 9.40 -23.82
N SER A 139 2.88 10.31 -22.99
CA SER A 139 2.75 11.78 -23.14
C SER A 139 3.64 12.33 -24.26
N ASN A 140 3.16 13.41 -24.90
CA ASN A 140 3.87 14.17 -25.93
C ASN A 140 4.39 15.54 -25.46
N ASP A 141 4.17 15.92 -24.20
CA ASP A 141 4.55 17.19 -23.58
C ASP A 141 5.03 17.02 -22.12
N LEU A 142 4.87 17.98 -21.21
CA LEU A 142 5.39 17.85 -19.85
C LEU A 142 4.45 17.00 -18.99
N THR A 143 4.98 15.99 -18.30
CA THR A 143 4.19 15.19 -17.35
C THR A 143 4.45 15.67 -15.91
N GLY A 144 3.40 15.97 -15.14
CA GLY A 144 3.45 16.40 -13.74
C GLY A 144 2.59 17.63 -13.43
N SER A 145 3.20 18.64 -12.81
CA SER A 145 2.54 19.81 -12.24
C SER A 145 1.92 20.76 -13.29
N ALA A 146 0.60 20.94 -13.20
CA ALA A 146 -0.16 21.94 -13.97
C ALA A 146 0.38 23.37 -13.82
N THR A 147 0.96 23.70 -12.66
CA THR A 147 1.54 25.03 -12.41
C THR A 147 2.87 25.25 -13.16
N LEU A 148 3.58 24.17 -13.49
CA LEU A 148 4.79 24.18 -14.31
C LEU A 148 4.50 23.98 -15.81
N GLY A 149 3.23 23.78 -16.18
CA GLY A 149 2.78 23.61 -17.56
C GLY A 149 2.88 22.18 -18.07
N GLY A 150 2.81 21.19 -17.19
CA GLY A 150 2.59 19.78 -17.54
C GLY A 150 1.27 19.26 -16.99
N ASP A 151 0.88 18.05 -17.38
CA ASP A 151 -0.30 17.36 -16.86
C ASP A 151 -0.04 15.84 -16.70
N TRP A 152 -1.09 15.02 -16.63
CA TRP A 152 -0.96 13.57 -16.48
C TRP A 152 -1.74 12.79 -17.54
N ASP A 153 -2.08 13.45 -18.65
CA ASP A 153 -2.67 12.80 -19.81
C ASP A 153 -1.58 12.07 -20.61
N LEU A 154 -2.01 11.13 -21.46
CA LEU A 154 -1.14 10.36 -22.36
C LEU A 154 -1.77 10.35 -23.76
N GLU A 155 -1.46 11.36 -24.55
CA GLU A 155 -2.20 11.72 -25.78
C GLU A 155 -1.91 10.78 -26.96
N VAL A 156 -0.84 9.98 -26.89
CA VAL A 156 -0.40 9.10 -27.96
C VAL A 156 -0.57 7.65 -27.55
N THR A 157 -1.49 6.95 -28.22
CA THR A 157 -1.76 5.52 -28.00
C THR A 157 -1.45 4.67 -29.24
N THR A 158 -1.37 3.35 -29.06
CA THR A 158 -1.18 2.37 -30.15
C THR A 158 -2.35 1.40 -30.36
N GLY A 159 -3.30 1.32 -29.42
CA GLY A 159 -4.56 0.60 -29.55
C GLY A 159 -5.70 1.21 -28.71
N GLN A 160 -6.49 0.40 -28.02
CA GLN A 160 -7.39 0.90 -26.96
C GLN A 160 -6.59 0.96 -25.65
N ILE A 161 -7.09 1.72 -24.67
CA ILE A 161 -6.46 1.82 -23.35
C ILE A 161 -7.60 1.73 -22.34
N GLU A 162 -7.64 0.61 -21.64
CA GLU A 162 -8.64 0.29 -20.62
C GLU A 162 -8.17 0.79 -19.23
N ALA A 163 -6.86 0.88 -19.03
CA ALA A 163 -6.21 1.36 -17.81
C ALA A 163 -6.52 2.83 -17.51
N SER A 164 -6.70 3.13 -16.23
CA SER A 164 -6.92 4.49 -15.72
C SER A 164 -5.66 5.05 -15.06
N ASN A 165 -5.54 6.37 -14.92
CA ASN A 165 -4.40 6.99 -14.24
C ASN A 165 -4.19 6.37 -12.83
N PRO A 166 -2.97 5.91 -12.47
CA PRO A 166 -2.70 5.14 -11.26
C PRO A 166 -2.77 5.95 -9.97
N PHE A 167 -2.84 7.27 -10.04
CA PHE A 167 -2.78 8.17 -8.88
C PHE A 167 -4.15 8.68 -8.45
N GLU A 168 -4.36 8.87 -7.15
CA GLU A 168 -5.50 9.61 -6.64
C GLU A 168 -5.48 11.07 -7.10
N PHE A 169 -6.65 11.69 -7.21
CA PHE A 169 -6.79 13.09 -7.62
C PHE A 169 -5.98 14.05 -6.72
N GLU A 170 -5.90 13.77 -5.41
CA GLU A 170 -5.10 14.58 -4.50
C GLU A 170 -3.59 14.45 -4.75
N ALA A 171 -3.09 13.33 -5.31
CA ALA A 171 -1.67 13.21 -5.66
C ALA A 171 -1.36 14.09 -6.88
N ILE A 172 -2.23 14.02 -7.89
CA ILE A 172 -2.15 14.79 -9.14
C ILE A 172 -2.16 16.30 -8.87
N GLU A 173 -3.05 16.77 -7.99
CA GLU A 173 -3.14 18.19 -7.60
C GLU A 173 -1.98 18.67 -6.70
N THR A 174 -1.39 17.78 -5.89
CA THR A 174 -0.35 18.18 -4.90
C THR A 174 1.09 17.97 -5.38
N TYR A 175 1.31 17.24 -6.47
CA TYR A 175 2.65 17.05 -7.04
C TYR A 175 3.15 18.34 -7.69
N ASP A 176 4.21 18.92 -7.11
CA ASP A 176 4.68 20.27 -7.44
C ASP A 176 5.68 20.32 -8.60
N SER A 177 6.19 19.16 -9.02
CA SER A 177 7.31 18.98 -9.94
C SER A 177 6.87 18.44 -11.32
N VAL A 178 7.81 18.26 -12.26
CA VAL A 178 7.59 17.54 -13.52
C VAL A 178 8.57 16.37 -13.64
N LEU A 179 8.25 15.39 -14.51
CA LEU A 179 9.05 14.17 -14.71
C LEU A 179 10.22 14.39 -15.68
N ASP A 180 11.03 15.43 -15.42
CA ASP A 180 12.20 15.81 -16.20
C ASP A 180 13.51 15.49 -15.47
N LEU A 181 14.54 15.08 -16.23
CA LEU A 181 15.77 14.50 -15.66
C LEU A 181 16.58 15.52 -14.83
N ALA A 182 16.89 15.14 -13.58
CA ALA A 182 18.15 15.52 -12.95
C ALA A 182 19.30 14.71 -13.61
N PHE A 183 20.49 15.30 -13.78
CA PHE A 183 21.52 14.74 -14.65
C PHE A 183 22.84 14.42 -13.95
N ASN A 184 23.43 13.26 -14.30
CA ASN A 184 24.76 12.84 -13.90
C ASN A 184 25.52 12.23 -15.09
N TYR A 185 26.51 12.97 -15.57
CA TYR A 185 27.47 12.55 -16.59
C TYR A 185 28.71 11.97 -15.92
N ASN A 186 28.61 10.74 -15.38
CA ASN A 186 29.73 9.98 -14.82
C ASN A 186 30.96 9.92 -15.78
N THR A 187 30.68 9.90 -17.09
CA THR A 187 31.59 10.32 -18.17
C THR A 187 30.75 10.90 -19.31
N PHE A 188 31.35 11.66 -20.23
CA PHE A 188 30.70 12.04 -21.50
C PHE A 188 30.87 10.94 -22.57
N SER A 189 30.52 9.71 -22.20
CA SER A 189 30.31 8.59 -23.15
C SER A 189 29.13 8.84 -24.09
N SER A 190 28.20 9.73 -23.68
CA SER A 190 27.16 10.38 -24.47
C SER A 190 27.12 11.89 -24.15
N ILE A 191 26.42 12.65 -24.99
CA ILE A 191 26.09 14.09 -24.78
C ILE A 191 24.58 14.34 -24.86
N ASN A 192 23.76 13.28 -24.78
CA ASN A 192 22.31 13.41 -24.73
C ASN A 192 21.89 14.25 -23.51
N GLY A 193 20.85 15.06 -23.66
CA GLY A 193 20.47 16.06 -22.65
C GLY A 193 21.31 17.34 -22.67
N LEU A 194 22.33 17.45 -23.53
CA LEU A 194 23.12 18.68 -23.69
C LEU A 194 22.86 19.38 -25.03
N THR A 195 22.72 20.70 -24.95
CA THR A 195 22.81 21.62 -26.09
C THR A 195 24.26 22.07 -26.23
N LEU A 196 24.94 21.65 -27.30
CA LEU A 196 26.32 22.06 -27.63
C LEU A 196 26.35 23.21 -28.65
N ASN A 197 27.20 24.19 -28.40
CA ASN A 197 27.32 25.40 -29.21
C ASN A 197 28.77 25.72 -29.60
N GLY A 198 28.93 26.42 -30.73
CA GLY A 198 30.22 26.92 -31.18
C GLY A 198 31.17 25.78 -31.53
N THR A 199 32.23 25.64 -30.74
CA THR A 199 33.28 24.61 -30.91
C THR A 199 33.16 23.45 -29.92
N ALA A 200 32.11 23.43 -29.10
CA ALA A 200 31.89 22.36 -28.13
C ALA A 200 31.53 21.03 -28.84
N ALA A 201 32.20 19.95 -28.44
CA ALA A 201 32.04 18.62 -29.02
C ALA A 201 32.38 17.51 -28.02
N LYS A 202 31.81 16.33 -28.24
CA LYS A 202 32.22 15.10 -27.56
C LYS A 202 33.56 14.62 -28.14
N VAL A 203 34.60 14.50 -27.31
CA VAL A 203 35.91 13.99 -27.70
C VAL A 203 36.31 12.84 -26.77
N GLY A 204 36.31 11.62 -27.29
CA GLY A 204 36.46 10.42 -26.46
C GLY A 204 35.28 10.30 -25.48
N ASN A 205 35.59 10.24 -24.19
CA ASN A 205 34.61 10.22 -23.09
C ASN A 205 34.55 11.57 -22.34
N SER A 206 35.08 12.64 -22.92
CA SER A 206 35.10 13.99 -22.34
C SER A 206 34.30 14.96 -23.22
N LEU A 207 33.69 15.95 -22.59
CA LEU A 207 33.07 17.10 -23.23
C LEU A 207 34.16 18.15 -23.47
N GLN A 208 34.61 18.31 -24.71
CA GLN A 208 35.51 19.40 -25.09
C GLN A 208 34.69 20.66 -25.36
N LEU A 209 34.94 21.73 -24.61
CA LEU A 209 34.27 23.03 -24.80
C LEU A 209 34.94 23.83 -25.92
N THR A 210 36.28 23.81 -25.98
CA THR A 210 37.05 24.26 -27.15
C THR A 210 38.28 23.36 -27.39
N PRO A 211 38.76 23.25 -28.65
CA PRO A 211 40.04 22.61 -28.95
C PRO A 211 41.22 23.55 -28.67
N ALA A 212 42.44 23.01 -28.61
CA ALA A 212 43.69 23.77 -28.48
C ALA A 212 44.05 24.59 -29.76
N ALA A 213 43.19 25.54 -30.12
CA ALA A 213 43.33 26.50 -31.20
C ALA A 213 42.95 27.92 -30.71
N ALA A 214 43.35 28.94 -31.47
CA ALA A 214 43.05 30.33 -31.14
C ALA A 214 41.67 30.79 -31.63
N THR A 215 41.11 31.82 -30.99
CA THR A 215 39.81 32.43 -31.32
C THR A 215 38.61 31.48 -31.29
N GLN A 216 38.70 30.40 -30.50
CA GLN A 216 37.62 29.45 -30.30
C GLN A 216 36.67 29.95 -29.21
N VAL A 217 35.42 29.49 -29.27
CA VAL A 217 34.40 29.68 -28.25
C VAL A 217 33.45 28.48 -28.30
N GLY A 218 32.97 28.00 -27.16
CA GLY A 218 32.02 26.90 -27.13
C GLY A 218 31.35 26.77 -25.78
N SER A 219 30.12 26.27 -25.79
CA SER A 219 29.32 26.09 -24.58
C SER A 219 28.47 24.84 -24.65
N ALA A 220 28.09 24.34 -23.49
CA ALA A 220 27.31 23.13 -23.30
C ALA A 220 26.35 23.34 -22.14
N PHE A 221 25.04 23.36 -22.42
CA PHE A 221 24.00 23.52 -21.39
C PHE A 221 23.17 22.27 -21.28
N TYR A 222 22.77 21.94 -20.05
CA TYR A 222 21.70 20.99 -19.86
C TYR A 222 20.41 21.55 -20.47
N ASN A 223 19.65 20.68 -21.14
CA ASN A 223 18.49 21.08 -21.94
C ASN A 223 17.33 21.61 -21.09
N ASN A 224 17.20 21.16 -19.84
CA ASN A 224 16.13 21.57 -18.94
C ASN A 224 16.64 22.56 -17.90
N ALA A 225 15.72 23.29 -17.27
CA ALA A 225 16.03 24.25 -16.21
C ALA A 225 15.76 23.64 -14.83
N ILE A 226 16.68 23.85 -13.89
CA ILE A 226 16.47 23.57 -12.47
C ILE A 226 15.61 24.66 -11.82
N THR A 227 14.77 24.28 -10.86
CA THR A 227 13.92 25.19 -10.06
C THR A 227 14.70 25.81 -8.91
N ILE A 228 14.47 27.10 -8.64
CA ILE A 228 15.16 27.90 -7.62
C ILE A 228 14.12 28.58 -6.71
N ASP A 229 14.16 28.29 -5.42
CA ASP A 229 13.37 28.92 -4.36
C ASP A 229 14.22 29.28 -3.11
N ASP A 230 13.58 29.81 -2.07
CA ASP A 230 14.23 30.28 -0.84
C ASP A 230 14.83 29.14 0.03
N ASN A 231 14.47 27.88 -0.21
CA ASN A 231 15.02 26.70 0.50
C ASN A 231 15.96 25.86 -0.39
N THR A 232 16.04 26.17 -1.68
CA THR A 232 16.84 25.44 -2.67
C THR A 232 18.30 25.44 -2.27
N SER A 233 18.77 24.25 -1.89
CA SER A 233 20.17 23.95 -1.63
C SER A 233 20.63 22.98 -2.70
N PHE A 234 21.73 23.28 -3.39
CA PHE A 234 22.27 22.42 -4.46
C PHE A 234 23.74 22.06 -4.22
N GLN A 235 24.19 20.95 -4.82
CA GLN A 235 25.59 20.57 -4.90
C GLN A 235 25.90 20.12 -6.33
N THR A 236 26.97 20.65 -6.92
CA THR A 236 27.48 20.19 -8.23
C THR A 236 28.95 19.85 -8.13
N HIS A 237 29.36 18.78 -8.81
CA HIS A 237 30.74 18.30 -8.90
C HIS A 237 31.09 18.07 -10.36
N PHE A 238 32.28 18.50 -10.79
CA PHE A 238 32.82 18.12 -12.08
C PHE A 238 34.34 18.00 -12.03
N GLN A 239 34.87 17.12 -12.87
CA GLN A 239 36.29 17.01 -13.17
C GLN A 239 36.60 17.64 -14.52
N PHE A 240 37.65 18.44 -14.60
CA PHE A 240 38.07 19.10 -15.82
C PHE A 240 39.59 19.02 -16.04
N LYS A 241 40.01 19.25 -17.29
CA LYS A 241 41.40 19.38 -17.73
C LYS A 241 41.54 20.59 -18.64
N LEU A 242 42.56 21.40 -18.39
CA LEU A 242 43.00 22.49 -19.25
C LEU A 242 44.40 22.15 -19.77
N GLN A 243 44.58 22.12 -21.10
CA GLN A 243 45.82 21.65 -21.72
C GLN A 243 46.19 22.44 -22.98
N GLY A 244 47.37 23.06 -22.98
CA GLY A 244 47.91 23.87 -24.08
C GLY A 244 48.37 25.25 -23.61
N GLY A 245 48.70 26.13 -24.55
CA GLY A 245 49.15 27.50 -24.26
C GLY A 245 50.67 27.68 -24.23
N GLN A 246 51.14 28.76 -23.61
CA GLN A 246 52.57 29.09 -23.48
C GLN A 246 53.08 28.82 -22.06
N GLY A 247 53.29 27.54 -21.76
CA GLY A 247 53.76 27.09 -20.44
C GLY A 247 52.64 27.12 -19.40
N THR A 248 52.90 27.71 -18.23
CA THR A 248 51.88 27.92 -17.19
C THR A 248 50.84 28.99 -17.56
N ASN A 249 51.03 29.70 -18.68
CA ASN A 249 50.04 30.65 -19.20
C ASN A 249 49.15 29.91 -20.21
N GLY A 250 47.90 29.70 -19.86
CA GLY A 250 46.92 29.03 -20.70
C GLY A 250 46.22 29.99 -21.66
N ALA A 251 44.90 29.91 -21.69
CA ALA A 251 44.02 30.82 -22.42
C ALA A 251 42.96 31.38 -21.46
N ASP A 252 41.96 32.11 -21.96
CA ASP A 252 40.92 32.75 -21.13
C ASP A 252 40.20 31.79 -20.14
N GLY A 253 40.20 30.47 -20.37
CA GLY A 253 39.62 29.51 -19.43
C GLY A 253 38.14 29.19 -19.71
N PHE A 254 37.39 28.84 -18.67
CA PHE A 254 35.97 28.47 -18.78
C PHE A 254 35.19 28.78 -17.49
N VAL A 255 33.87 28.88 -17.63
CA VAL A 255 32.92 28.99 -16.52
C VAL A 255 32.04 27.75 -16.38
N PHE A 256 31.71 27.39 -15.14
CA PHE A 256 30.41 26.78 -14.82
C PHE A 256 29.37 27.89 -14.65
N MET A 257 28.15 27.73 -15.15
CA MET A 257 27.13 28.79 -15.13
C MET A 257 25.72 28.26 -14.82
N LEU A 258 25.00 29.05 -14.03
CA LEU A 258 23.54 29.04 -13.92
C LEU A 258 23.00 30.32 -14.60
N GLN A 259 22.08 30.19 -15.56
CA GLN A 259 21.45 31.34 -16.24
C GLN A 259 19.98 31.09 -16.57
N ASN A 260 19.14 32.12 -16.55
CA ASN A 260 17.68 31.93 -16.65
C ASN A 260 17.09 31.90 -18.07
N SER A 261 17.91 32.13 -19.09
CA SER A 261 17.49 32.21 -20.49
C SER A 261 17.34 30.81 -21.11
N PRO A 262 16.20 30.47 -21.74
CA PRO A 262 16.05 29.23 -22.52
C PRO A 262 16.74 29.27 -23.88
N ASN A 263 17.25 30.43 -24.33
CA ASN A 263 17.83 30.60 -25.67
C ASN A 263 19.27 30.04 -25.81
N ASN A 264 19.59 29.01 -25.04
CA ASN A 264 20.96 28.52 -24.82
C ASN A 264 21.54 27.69 -25.96
N VAL A 265 20.81 27.50 -27.06
CA VAL A 265 21.38 27.12 -28.38
C VAL A 265 22.24 28.23 -29.01
N LYS A 266 22.31 29.43 -28.41
CA LYS A 266 23.11 30.58 -28.91
C LYS A 266 23.79 31.43 -27.81
N ALA A 267 23.73 31.03 -26.55
CA ALA A 267 24.31 31.78 -25.42
C ALA A 267 25.84 31.61 -25.33
N LEU A 268 26.55 32.13 -26.33
CA LEU A 268 27.99 32.31 -26.32
C LEU A 268 28.28 33.77 -25.96
N GLY A 269 29.25 33.99 -25.06
CA GLY A 269 29.96 35.27 -24.99
C GLY A 269 30.63 35.61 -26.33
N LYS A 270 31.22 36.81 -26.43
CA LYS A 270 31.78 37.27 -27.71
C LYS A 270 32.82 36.29 -28.26
N HIS A 271 32.67 35.89 -29.54
CA HIS A 271 33.60 34.96 -30.22
C HIS A 271 35.07 35.27 -29.93
N GLY A 272 35.78 34.30 -29.34
CA GLY A 272 37.22 34.36 -29.11
C GLY A 272 37.67 35.35 -28.04
N GLY A 273 36.93 35.50 -26.93
CA GLY A 273 37.42 36.23 -25.75
C GLY A 273 36.46 36.16 -24.54
N PHE A 274 36.94 36.66 -23.39
CA PHE A 274 36.17 36.82 -22.13
C PHE A 274 35.58 35.50 -21.58
N VAL A 275 36.41 34.45 -21.50
CA VAL A 275 36.07 33.13 -20.92
C VAL A 275 34.85 32.43 -21.55
N GLY A 276 34.33 32.93 -22.68
CA GLY A 276 33.06 32.50 -23.28
C GLY A 276 31.80 33.04 -22.57
N TYR A 277 31.94 33.94 -21.59
CA TYR A 277 30.84 34.46 -20.76
C TYR A 277 30.68 35.99 -20.85
N GLY A 278 31.77 36.74 -21.07
CA GLY A 278 31.78 38.19 -20.91
C GLY A 278 31.54 39.06 -22.15
N HIS A 279 31.42 40.36 -21.89
CA HIS A 279 31.24 41.43 -22.87
C HIS A 279 32.16 42.64 -22.59
N TYR A 280 32.28 43.56 -23.55
CA TYR A 280 32.97 44.84 -23.32
C TYR A 280 32.15 45.74 -22.39
N PRO A 281 32.77 46.49 -21.45
CA PRO A 281 32.04 47.30 -20.45
C PRO A 281 31.25 48.47 -21.04
N SER A 282 31.42 48.79 -22.33
CA SER A 282 30.62 49.76 -23.08
C SER A 282 29.41 49.14 -23.81
N SER A 283 29.18 47.83 -23.67
CA SER A 283 28.08 47.08 -24.28
C SER A 283 27.09 46.59 -23.20
N PRO A 284 25.81 46.33 -23.54
CA PRO A 284 24.90 45.62 -22.65
C PRO A 284 25.41 44.21 -22.31
N SER A 285 24.98 43.67 -21.18
CA SER A 285 25.23 42.25 -20.87
C SER A 285 24.60 41.36 -21.93
N LEU A 286 25.38 40.38 -22.39
CA LEU A 286 24.94 39.36 -23.34
C LEU A 286 24.29 38.16 -22.64
N ILE A 287 24.48 38.03 -21.32
CA ILE A 287 24.00 36.91 -20.49
C ILE A 287 23.47 37.47 -19.15
N PRO A 288 22.38 38.26 -19.16
CA PRO A 288 21.78 38.79 -17.94
C PRO A 288 21.11 37.69 -17.10
N GLN A 289 20.89 37.96 -15.81
CA GLN A 289 20.31 37.04 -14.84
C GLN A 289 21.05 35.70 -14.79
N SER A 290 22.37 35.81 -14.57
CA SER A 290 23.27 34.67 -14.53
C SER A 290 24.30 34.78 -13.40
N LEU A 291 24.66 33.61 -12.87
CA LEU A 291 25.73 33.40 -11.90
C LEU A 291 26.73 32.43 -12.53
N ALA A 292 28.02 32.80 -12.54
CA ALA A 292 29.08 31.97 -13.10
C ALA A 292 30.24 31.79 -12.12
N ILE A 293 30.83 30.60 -12.14
CA ILE A 293 32.07 30.27 -11.43
C ILE A 293 33.16 30.10 -12.49
N ASP A 294 34.09 31.03 -12.52
CA ASP A 294 35.17 31.13 -13.49
C ASP A 294 36.42 30.37 -13.06
N PHE A 295 37.16 29.84 -14.03
CA PHE A 295 38.39 29.09 -13.89
C PHE A 295 39.39 29.61 -14.94
N ASP A 296 39.98 30.78 -14.64
CA ASP A 296 40.85 31.53 -15.56
C ASP A 296 42.32 31.09 -15.46
N THR A 297 42.96 31.01 -16.63
CA THR A 297 44.37 30.61 -16.82
C THR A 297 45.20 31.64 -17.60
N TYR A 298 44.68 32.86 -17.83
CA TYR A 298 45.35 33.89 -18.61
C TYR A 298 45.21 35.28 -17.99
N LYS A 299 46.35 35.88 -17.63
CA LYS A 299 46.38 37.24 -17.07
C LYS A 299 46.17 38.31 -18.17
N SER A 300 44.97 38.88 -18.25
CA SER A 300 44.71 40.08 -19.04
C SER A 300 45.17 41.37 -18.32
N SER A 301 44.86 42.53 -18.91
CA SER A 301 45.09 43.84 -18.29
C SER A 301 44.17 44.16 -17.10
N TRP A 302 43.13 43.35 -16.89
CA TRP A 302 42.12 43.55 -15.83
C TRP A 302 42.33 42.59 -14.66
N ASP A 303 43.05 41.48 -14.87
CA ASP A 303 43.19 40.41 -13.89
C ASP A 303 44.40 40.63 -12.99
N THR A 304 44.21 40.37 -11.70
CA THR A 304 45.31 40.44 -10.74
C THR A 304 46.26 39.25 -10.90
N ASN A 305 45.73 38.07 -11.28
CA ASN A 305 46.46 36.82 -11.47
C ASN A 305 45.81 35.97 -12.57
N GLY A 306 46.60 35.32 -13.43
CA GLY A 306 46.13 34.42 -14.50
C GLY A 306 46.08 32.95 -14.08
N ASN A 307 45.74 32.70 -12.82
CA ASN A 307 45.50 31.36 -12.24
C ASN A 307 44.56 31.57 -11.06
N HIS A 308 43.28 31.76 -11.34
CA HIS A 308 42.32 32.17 -10.35
C HIS A 308 40.93 31.59 -10.61
N VAL A 309 40.15 31.55 -9.52
CA VAL A 309 38.73 31.16 -9.53
C VAL A 309 37.95 32.38 -9.08
N ALA A 310 36.83 32.69 -9.74
CA ALA A 310 36.00 33.84 -9.43
C ALA A 310 34.51 33.53 -9.45
N VAL A 311 33.75 34.25 -8.64
CA VAL A 311 32.28 34.29 -8.70
C VAL A 311 31.90 35.53 -9.49
N LEU A 312 31.29 35.33 -10.65
CA LEU A 312 30.89 36.38 -11.59
C LEU A 312 29.37 36.44 -11.70
N ARG A 313 28.84 37.60 -12.11
CA ARG A 313 27.40 37.83 -12.27
C ARG A 313 27.11 38.59 -13.56
N ASP A 314 26.00 38.26 -14.21
CA ASP A 314 25.42 38.96 -15.36
C ASP A 314 26.42 39.26 -16.50
N GLY A 315 27.34 38.34 -16.78
CA GLY A 315 28.37 38.48 -17.83
C GLY A 315 29.50 39.47 -17.50
N ASN A 316 29.57 39.99 -16.27
CA ASN A 316 30.63 40.91 -15.86
C ASN A 316 31.89 40.16 -15.41
N VAL A 317 32.81 39.96 -16.35
CA VAL A 317 34.15 39.36 -16.13
C VAL A 317 35.20 40.35 -15.59
N ILE A 318 34.86 41.63 -15.39
CA ILE A 318 35.82 42.65 -14.92
C ILE A 318 35.74 42.85 -13.40
N THR A 319 34.55 42.68 -12.82
CA THR A 319 34.31 42.88 -11.38
C THR A 319 33.71 41.62 -10.76
N ALA A 320 34.58 40.71 -10.32
CA ALA A 320 34.17 39.53 -9.57
C ALA A 320 33.52 39.89 -8.22
N LEU A 321 32.49 39.14 -7.82
CA LEU A 321 31.85 39.21 -6.51
C LEU A 321 32.74 38.62 -5.41
N ALA A 322 33.51 37.59 -5.76
CA ALA A 322 34.58 37.01 -4.95
C ALA A 322 35.63 36.38 -5.88
N GLN A 323 36.90 36.37 -5.47
CA GLN A 323 37.99 35.72 -6.24
C GLN A 323 39.03 35.11 -5.28
N ALA A 324 39.65 34.01 -5.68
CA ALA A 324 40.77 33.39 -4.97
C ALA A 324 41.65 32.59 -5.94
N SER A 325 42.94 32.46 -5.65
CA SER A 325 43.86 31.63 -6.43
C SER A 325 44.11 30.28 -5.75
N PRO A 326 43.96 29.14 -6.46
CA PRO A 326 44.39 27.85 -5.94
C PRO A 326 45.92 27.80 -5.79
N SER A 327 46.40 26.90 -4.93
CA SER A 327 47.83 26.69 -4.66
C SER A 327 48.56 25.89 -5.74
N PHE A 328 47.85 25.47 -6.78
CA PHE A 328 48.33 24.70 -7.92
C PHE A 328 47.92 25.36 -9.24
N ASP A 329 48.59 24.97 -10.32
CA ASP A 329 48.34 25.48 -11.68
C ASP A 329 47.11 24.80 -12.29
N LEU A 330 46.09 25.61 -12.60
CA LEU A 330 44.86 25.18 -13.27
C LEU A 330 45.14 24.68 -14.70
N ASN A 331 46.22 25.15 -15.36
CA ASN A 331 46.63 24.75 -16.70
C ASN A 331 47.66 23.59 -16.72
N SER A 332 47.78 22.83 -15.64
CA SER A 332 48.80 21.78 -15.52
C SER A 332 48.59 20.54 -16.41
N GLY A 333 47.48 20.45 -17.16
CA GLY A 333 47.10 19.27 -17.96
C GLY A 333 46.63 18.05 -17.15
N ASN A 334 46.70 18.10 -15.81
CA ASN A 334 46.18 17.07 -14.93
C ASN A 334 44.67 17.27 -14.67
N PRO A 335 43.91 16.21 -14.36
CA PRO A 335 42.52 16.36 -13.94
C PRO A 335 42.41 17.12 -12.61
N ILE A 336 41.50 18.08 -12.57
CA ILE A 336 41.17 18.92 -11.42
C ILE A 336 39.67 18.75 -11.13
N ASN A 337 39.32 18.61 -9.86
CA ASN A 337 37.94 18.47 -9.39
C ASN A 337 37.48 19.80 -8.78
N ALA A 338 36.27 20.25 -9.14
CA ALA A 338 35.60 21.39 -8.54
C ALA A 338 34.24 20.97 -7.96
N TRP A 339 33.95 21.42 -6.74
CA TRP A 339 32.64 21.30 -6.12
C TRP A 339 32.10 22.70 -5.85
N ILE A 340 30.81 22.89 -6.12
CA ILE A 340 30.09 24.11 -5.80
C ILE A 340 28.87 23.71 -4.97
N ASP A 341 28.86 24.14 -3.71
CA ASP A 341 27.73 23.97 -2.82
C ASP A 341 26.97 25.29 -2.69
N TYR A 342 25.65 25.21 -2.65
CA TYR A 342 24.78 26.29 -2.26
C TYR A 342 23.81 25.81 -1.18
N ASP A 343 23.73 26.56 -0.08
CA ASP A 343 22.78 26.36 1.02
C ASP A 343 21.76 27.50 0.98
N GLY A 344 20.52 27.19 0.62
CA GLY A 344 19.42 28.16 0.51
C GLY A 344 19.02 28.76 1.85
N GLN A 345 19.04 27.96 2.93
CA GLN A 345 18.68 28.44 4.27
C GLN A 345 19.65 29.51 4.79
N THR A 346 20.92 29.46 4.37
CA THR A 346 21.95 30.42 4.79
C THR A 346 22.43 31.37 3.68
N ASN A 347 21.87 31.26 2.46
CA ASN A 347 22.33 31.97 1.25
C ASN A 347 23.87 31.91 1.09
N GLN A 348 24.48 30.74 1.34
CA GLN A 348 25.93 30.55 1.23
C GLN A 348 26.32 29.70 0.03
N LEU A 349 27.06 30.32 -0.89
CA LEU A 349 27.79 29.68 -1.97
C LEU A 349 29.22 29.34 -1.52
N LYS A 350 29.65 28.10 -1.73
CA LYS A 350 31.01 27.61 -1.41
C LYS A 350 31.61 26.89 -2.61
N VAL A 351 32.78 27.35 -3.06
CA VAL A 351 33.53 26.75 -4.16
C VAL A 351 34.77 26.06 -3.61
N PHE A 352 34.95 24.78 -3.92
CA PHE A 352 36.09 23.95 -3.53
C PHE A 352 36.78 23.46 -4.79
N VAL A 353 38.13 23.47 -4.83
CA VAL A 353 38.89 22.99 -5.98
C VAL A 353 40.08 22.16 -5.50
N SER A 354 40.33 21.00 -6.12
CA SER A 354 41.34 20.03 -5.67
C SER A 354 41.89 19.20 -6.83
N GLY A 355 43.19 18.88 -6.79
CA GLY A 355 43.78 17.81 -7.61
C GLY A 355 43.47 16.39 -7.11
N SER A 356 42.84 16.25 -5.93
CA SER A 356 42.33 14.98 -5.41
C SER A 356 40.85 14.80 -5.80
N THR A 357 40.39 13.56 -5.88
CA THR A 357 38.96 13.21 -6.03
C THR A 357 38.16 13.38 -4.74
N THR A 358 38.83 13.60 -3.59
CA THR A 358 38.16 13.90 -2.32
C THR A 358 37.95 15.42 -2.17
N LYS A 359 36.72 15.82 -1.88
CA LYS A 359 36.33 17.20 -1.60
C LYS A 359 37.07 17.76 -0.39
N PRO A 360 37.76 18.92 -0.49
CA PRO A 360 38.38 19.58 0.65
C PRO A 360 37.36 19.98 1.73
N THR A 361 37.77 19.96 3.01
CA THR A 361 36.95 20.44 4.13
C THR A 361 36.88 21.97 4.24
N THR A 362 37.69 22.69 3.45
CA THR A 362 37.75 24.15 3.44
C THR A 362 37.54 24.63 2.01
N ALA A 363 36.57 25.52 1.82
CA ALA A 363 36.28 26.10 0.53
C ALA A 363 37.39 27.09 0.11
N LEU A 364 37.69 27.14 -1.18
CA LEU A 364 38.57 28.14 -1.79
C LEU A 364 37.88 29.52 -1.80
N ILE A 365 36.57 29.54 -2.04
CA ILE A 365 35.71 30.72 -1.94
C ILE A 365 34.50 30.39 -1.07
N THR A 366 34.13 31.29 -0.17
CA THR A 366 32.80 31.33 0.45
C THR A 366 32.23 32.73 0.23
N HIS A 367 31.02 32.79 -0.32
CA HIS A 367 30.35 34.05 -0.67
C HIS A 367 28.87 33.94 -0.28
N SER A 368 28.31 35.00 0.29
CA SER A 368 26.88 35.05 0.56
C SER A 368 26.18 35.70 -0.63
N ILE A 369 25.20 34.99 -1.19
CA ILE A 369 24.47 35.41 -2.39
C ILE A 369 23.07 34.84 -2.33
N ASP A 370 22.09 35.70 -2.55
CA ASP A 370 20.71 35.29 -2.78
C ASP A 370 20.60 34.82 -4.24
N LEU A 371 20.45 33.51 -4.44
CA LEU A 371 20.42 32.90 -5.77
C LEU A 371 19.13 33.24 -6.52
N SER A 372 17.97 33.23 -5.84
CA SER A 372 16.68 33.51 -6.48
C SER A 372 16.61 34.98 -6.94
N ALA A 373 17.24 35.92 -6.22
CA ALA A 373 17.40 37.31 -6.66
C ALA A 373 18.44 37.53 -7.79
N VAL A 374 19.24 36.51 -8.16
CA VAL A 374 20.22 36.59 -9.26
C VAL A 374 19.66 35.97 -10.54
N VAL A 375 19.21 34.72 -10.48
CA VAL A 375 18.70 33.98 -11.66
C VAL A 375 17.17 33.99 -11.78
N GLY A 376 16.44 34.33 -10.72
CA GLY A 376 14.98 34.15 -10.67
C GLY A 376 14.61 32.74 -10.21
N ASN A 377 13.40 32.31 -10.53
CA ASN A 377 12.84 31.04 -10.05
C ASN A 377 13.29 29.79 -10.82
N LYS A 378 14.15 29.93 -11.84
CA LYS A 378 14.72 28.81 -12.59
C LYS A 378 16.04 29.17 -13.26
N ALA A 379 16.90 28.18 -13.50
CA ALA A 379 18.16 28.35 -14.22
C ALA A 379 18.52 27.13 -15.07
N TYR A 380 19.19 27.34 -16.20
CA TYR A 380 19.87 26.30 -16.96
C TYR A 380 21.31 26.19 -16.46
N ALA A 381 21.71 24.98 -16.09
CA ALA A 381 23.08 24.68 -15.68
C ALA A 381 23.94 24.27 -16.88
N GLY A 382 25.23 24.60 -16.86
CA GLY A 382 26.16 24.21 -17.91
C GLY A 382 27.50 24.91 -17.86
N PHE A 383 28.21 24.87 -18.98
CA PHE A 383 29.56 25.43 -19.13
C PHE A 383 29.69 26.32 -20.35
N SER A 384 30.56 27.31 -20.29
CA SER A 384 31.00 28.11 -21.45
C SER A 384 32.50 28.36 -21.39
N ALA A 385 33.17 28.40 -22.53
CA ALA A 385 34.62 28.56 -22.62
C ALA A 385 35.04 29.41 -23.82
N GLY A 386 36.23 30.02 -23.72
CA GLY A 386 36.86 30.78 -24.79
C GLY A 386 38.38 30.67 -24.76
N THR A 387 39.05 30.91 -25.90
CA THR A 387 40.53 30.83 -25.98
C THR A 387 41.25 32.15 -26.22
N GLY A 388 40.52 33.25 -26.42
CA GLY A 388 41.15 34.54 -26.68
C GLY A 388 41.98 34.52 -27.98
N GLY A 389 43.10 35.24 -27.94
CA GLY A 389 44.17 35.13 -28.95
C GLY A 389 45.17 33.98 -28.70
N ASN A 390 45.03 33.27 -27.57
CA ASN A 390 45.86 32.12 -27.18
C ASN A 390 45.12 30.81 -27.49
N PHE A 391 45.59 29.67 -27.01
CA PHE A 391 44.99 28.36 -27.31
C PHE A 391 45.08 27.42 -26.12
N ASN A 392 43.98 26.74 -25.80
CA ASN A 392 43.92 25.73 -24.76
C ASN A 392 42.76 24.76 -25.05
N ALA A 393 42.97 23.46 -24.89
CA ALA A 393 41.89 22.49 -24.93
C ALA A 393 41.20 22.46 -23.55
N GLN A 394 39.97 22.97 -23.49
CA GLN A 394 39.14 22.96 -22.29
C GLN A 394 38.23 21.75 -22.32
N MET A 395 38.40 20.81 -21.39
CA MET A 395 37.68 19.53 -21.35
C MET A 395 37.06 19.28 -19.98
N ILE A 396 35.79 18.87 -19.95
CA ILE A 396 35.11 18.34 -18.77
C ILE A 396 35.04 16.82 -18.93
N ASP A 397 35.49 16.06 -17.93
CA ASP A 397 35.52 14.59 -17.98
C ASP A 397 34.26 13.95 -17.38
N ASN A 398 33.69 14.58 -16.34
CA ASN A 398 32.44 14.18 -15.70
C ASN A 398 31.72 15.38 -15.08
N TRP A 399 30.42 15.24 -14.79
CA TRP A 399 29.61 16.29 -14.17
C TRP A 399 28.35 15.75 -13.48
N GLU A 400 28.12 16.11 -12.22
CA GLU A 400 27.00 15.71 -11.36
C GLU A 400 26.30 16.96 -10.75
N PHE A 401 24.97 16.93 -10.56
CA PHE A 401 24.18 18.02 -9.96
C PHE A 401 23.01 17.48 -9.09
N ASN A 402 22.87 17.92 -7.81
CA ASN A 402 21.95 17.39 -6.77
C ASN A 402 21.25 18.49 -5.90
N GLN A 403 20.10 18.23 -5.22
CA GLN A 403 19.24 19.22 -4.45
C GLN A 403 18.48 18.61 -3.19
N THR A 404 18.26 19.29 -2.02
CA THR A 404 17.81 18.67 -0.67
C THR A 404 17.14 19.57 0.48
N GLN A 405 16.50 19.01 1.59
CA GLN A 405 15.85 19.70 2.81
C GLN A 405 15.89 19.00 4.28
N SER A 406 15.10 19.37 5.36
CA SER A 406 15.27 18.94 6.85
C SER A 406 14.05 18.90 7.92
N ASN A 407 14.24 18.91 9.30
CA ASN A 407 13.33 18.38 10.42
C ASN A 407 13.03 19.19 11.80
N SER A 408 12.16 18.74 12.78
CA SER A 408 11.36 19.55 13.84
C SER A 408 11.37 19.25 15.42
N ALA A 409 10.54 19.94 16.28
CA ALA A 409 10.67 20.10 17.78
C ALA A 409 9.46 19.94 18.80
N GLY A 410 8.18 19.74 18.43
CA GLY A 410 7.05 19.43 19.37
C GLY A 410 6.14 20.57 19.89
N ALA A 411 5.14 20.30 20.75
CA ALA A 411 4.00 21.21 21.07
C ALA A 411 3.42 21.15 22.53
N ILE A 412 2.80 22.22 23.06
CA ILE A 412 2.24 22.33 24.44
C ILE A 412 0.71 22.64 24.48
N ALA A 413 -0.07 22.00 25.37
CA ALA A 413 -1.53 22.11 25.52
C ALA A 413 -2.04 22.08 26.99
N LEU A 414 -3.35 22.30 27.22
CA LEU A 414 -4.06 22.12 28.50
C LEU A 414 -4.72 20.73 28.62
N ALA A 415 -4.92 20.24 29.84
CA ALA A 415 -5.48 18.91 30.14
C ALA A 415 -6.83 18.94 30.87
N GLY A 416 -7.59 17.83 30.79
CA GLY A 416 -8.84 17.59 31.52
C GLY A 416 -10.12 18.03 30.81
N ASN A 417 -11.26 17.79 31.46
CA ASN A 417 -12.61 18.24 31.08
C ASN A 417 -12.91 19.64 31.66
N PRO A 418 -14.03 20.30 31.28
CA PRO A 418 -14.52 21.49 31.99
C PRO A 418 -14.67 21.23 33.50
N LEU A 419 -14.50 22.30 34.30
CA LEU A 419 -14.52 22.20 35.76
C LEU A 419 -15.75 22.93 36.32
N ILE A 420 -16.66 22.20 36.96
CA ILE A 420 -17.80 22.78 37.69
C ILE A 420 -17.42 22.92 39.17
N VAL A 421 -17.62 24.11 39.74
CA VAL A 421 -17.25 24.42 41.12
C VAL A 421 -18.25 25.40 41.74
N SER A 422 -18.69 25.18 42.98
CA SER A 422 -19.43 26.21 43.72
C SER A 422 -18.45 27.30 44.14
N GLU A 423 -18.83 28.57 43.98
CA GLU A 423 -18.04 29.72 44.43
C GLU A 423 -17.59 29.63 45.91
N GLY A 424 -18.45 29.09 46.78
CA GLY A 424 -18.15 28.79 48.19
C GLY A 424 -16.95 27.87 48.42
N SER A 425 -16.50 27.14 47.38
CA SER A 425 -15.27 26.32 47.39
C SER A 425 -13.98 27.15 47.37
N ARG A 426 -14.05 28.45 47.02
CA ARG A 426 -12.97 29.46 47.04
C ARG A 426 -11.75 29.19 46.14
N THR A 427 -11.59 28.00 45.56
CA THR A 427 -10.43 27.64 44.71
C THR A 427 -10.76 26.58 43.66
N VAL A 428 -9.98 26.55 42.57
CA VAL A 428 -10.06 25.55 41.48
C VAL A 428 -8.65 25.30 40.88
N ASN A 429 -8.37 24.09 40.38
CA ASN A 429 -7.06 23.66 39.88
C ASN A 429 -7.09 23.24 38.39
N VAL A 430 -6.06 23.61 37.62
CA VAL A 430 -5.94 23.42 36.16
C VAL A 430 -4.60 22.79 35.78
N THR A 431 -4.54 21.95 34.73
CA THR A 431 -3.35 21.14 34.36
C THR A 431 -2.91 21.35 32.90
N PHE A 432 -1.60 21.22 32.62
CA PHE A 432 -0.90 21.50 31.36
C PHE A 432 -0.07 20.28 30.90
N VAL A 433 0.15 20.09 29.59
CA VAL A 433 0.85 18.93 28.97
C VAL A 433 1.69 19.27 27.72
N ARG A 434 2.69 18.44 27.34
CA ARG A 434 3.53 18.58 26.12
C ARG A 434 3.54 17.29 25.26
N THR A 435 3.42 17.40 23.93
CA THR A 435 3.25 16.29 22.97
C THR A 435 3.98 16.53 21.63
N GLY A 436 4.14 15.49 20.80
CA GLY A 436 4.67 15.60 19.42
C GLY A 436 6.17 15.93 19.29
N GLY A 437 6.90 15.91 20.40
CA GLY A 437 8.33 16.22 20.48
C GLY A 437 8.67 16.88 21.82
N SER A 438 9.82 16.53 22.37
CA SER A 438 10.29 16.99 23.68
C SER A 438 11.71 17.54 23.66
N SER A 439 12.28 17.74 22.47
CA SER A 439 13.65 18.23 22.27
C SER A 439 13.83 19.64 22.80
N GLY A 440 14.64 19.81 23.84
CA GLY A 440 14.96 21.08 24.45
C GLY A 440 13.93 21.57 25.48
N PRO A 441 14.36 22.49 26.38
CA PRO A 441 13.46 23.10 27.37
C PRO A 441 12.39 23.94 26.67
N ALA A 442 11.20 24.01 27.26
CA ALA A 442 10.10 24.77 26.69
C ALA A 442 9.26 25.50 27.76
N SER A 443 8.54 26.53 27.36
CA SER A 443 7.64 27.27 28.24
C SER A 443 6.38 27.71 27.50
N VAL A 444 5.29 27.94 28.22
CA VAL A 444 4.06 28.53 27.69
C VAL A 444 3.50 29.57 28.65
N ASN A 445 2.95 30.67 28.13
CA ASN A 445 2.21 31.62 28.95
C ASN A 445 0.81 31.08 29.26
N TYR A 446 0.22 31.53 30.35
CA TYR A 446 -1.20 31.37 30.62
C TYR A 446 -1.84 32.67 31.09
N THR A 447 -3.13 32.82 30.82
CA THR A 447 -3.97 33.87 31.37
C THR A 447 -5.38 33.34 31.65
N THR A 448 -5.99 33.79 32.74
CA THR A 448 -7.45 33.71 32.89
C THR A 448 -8.12 34.75 32.00
N ALA A 449 -9.30 34.43 31.48
CA ALA A 449 -10.15 35.37 30.74
C ALA A 449 -11.62 35.17 31.13
N SER A 450 -12.32 36.26 31.44
CA SER A 450 -13.75 36.26 31.74
C SER A 450 -14.57 35.81 30.52
N ASN A 451 -15.68 35.09 30.75
CA ASN A 451 -16.74 34.96 29.75
C ASN A 451 -18.01 35.63 30.29
N THR A 452 -18.73 34.91 31.16
CA THR A 452 -19.85 35.42 31.95
C THR A 452 -19.40 35.81 33.35
N ALA A 453 -18.53 35.00 33.96
CA ALA A 453 -17.89 35.31 35.24
C ALA A 453 -16.83 36.40 35.07
N ASN A 454 -16.87 37.40 35.93
CA ASN A 454 -16.08 38.62 35.94
C ASN A 454 -14.89 38.53 36.91
N ALA A 455 -13.74 39.00 36.44
CA ALA A 455 -12.53 39.07 37.26
C ALA A 455 -12.68 40.12 38.37
N GLY A 456 -12.51 39.69 39.62
CA GLY A 456 -12.63 40.53 40.81
C GLY A 456 -14.01 40.51 41.48
N GLU A 457 -15.05 40.02 40.79
CA GLU A 457 -16.37 39.75 41.37
C GLU A 457 -16.54 38.26 41.65
N ASP A 458 -16.13 37.37 40.71
CA ASP A 458 -16.42 35.92 40.78
C ASP A 458 -15.14 35.06 40.89
N TYR A 459 -14.01 35.57 40.38
CA TYR A 459 -12.70 34.93 40.50
C TYR A 459 -11.54 35.93 40.50
N ILE A 460 -10.41 35.55 41.07
CA ILE A 460 -9.19 36.37 41.04
C ILE A 460 -8.42 36.07 39.75
N ALA A 461 -8.31 37.08 38.87
CA ALA A 461 -7.55 36.95 37.62
C ALA A 461 -6.08 36.58 37.87
N SER A 462 -5.59 35.62 37.08
CA SER A 462 -4.25 35.03 37.19
C SER A 462 -3.60 34.93 35.81
N LYS A 463 -2.33 35.30 35.72
CA LYS A 463 -1.51 35.13 34.51
C LYS A 463 -0.05 34.87 34.88
N GLY A 464 0.66 34.12 34.04
CA GLY A 464 2.04 33.74 34.31
C GLY A 464 2.63 32.83 33.24
N VAL A 465 3.72 32.13 33.59
CA VAL A 465 4.44 31.24 32.68
C VAL A 465 4.57 29.86 33.33
N ILE A 466 4.19 28.82 32.58
CA ILE A 466 4.46 27.43 32.92
C ILE A 466 5.73 26.99 32.18
N ASN A 467 6.71 26.49 32.92
CA ASN A 467 8.01 26.08 32.40
C ASN A 467 8.15 24.55 32.44
N PHE A 468 8.63 23.95 31.35
CA PHE A 468 8.94 22.54 31.20
C PHE A 468 10.46 22.38 31.04
N ALA A 469 11.07 21.52 31.85
CA ALA A 469 12.44 21.07 31.60
C ALA A 469 12.55 20.26 30.29
N ASP A 470 13.78 20.02 29.83
CA ASP A 470 14.04 19.08 28.73
C ASP A 470 13.46 17.69 29.09
N GLY A 471 12.70 17.08 28.18
CA GLY A 471 11.96 15.85 28.44
C GLY A 471 10.73 15.96 29.38
N GLU A 472 10.40 17.12 29.96
CA GLU A 472 9.25 17.26 30.87
C GLU A 472 7.91 17.42 30.12
N THR A 473 6.85 16.78 30.65
CA THR A 473 5.58 16.60 29.93
C THR A 473 4.30 17.08 30.64
N SER A 474 4.30 17.51 31.92
CA SER A 474 3.08 18.06 32.57
C SER A 474 3.32 19.03 33.75
N LYS A 475 2.34 19.90 34.07
CA LYS A 475 2.34 20.90 35.18
C LYS A 475 0.92 21.27 35.68
N MET A 476 0.78 21.91 36.84
CA MET A 476 -0.51 22.33 37.46
C MET A 476 -0.51 23.80 37.94
N LEU A 477 -1.69 24.43 37.96
CA LEU A 477 -2.00 25.81 38.37
C LEU A 477 -3.22 25.83 39.32
N THR A 478 -3.23 26.72 40.33
CA THR A 478 -4.39 26.99 41.20
C THR A 478 -4.92 28.40 40.98
N ILE A 479 -6.25 28.57 41.00
CA ILE A 479 -6.98 29.82 40.82
C ILE A 479 -7.93 30.00 42.01
N ASN A 480 -8.07 31.25 42.48
CA ASN A 480 -8.98 31.58 43.58
C ASN A 480 -10.32 32.07 43.02
N LEU A 481 -11.41 31.65 43.66
CA LEU A 481 -12.78 32.11 43.41
C LEU A 481 -13.16 33.14 44.48
N VAL A 482 -14.14 33.97 44.17
CA VAL A 482 -14.77 34.91 45.10
C VAL A 482 -16.17 34.37 45.44
N ASP A 483 -16.64 34.59 46.67
CA ASP A 483 -17.86 34.03 47.26
C ASP A 483 -18.57 35.21 47.95
N ASP A 484 -19.72 35.65 47.43
CA ASP A 484 -20.35 36.92 47.83
C ASP A 484 -21.72 36.79 48.54
N THR A 485 -22.78 37.50 48.12
CA THR A 485 -24.17 37.42 48.61
C THR A 485 -25.22 37.71 47.51
N ARG A 486 -24.82 37.76 46.22
CA ARG A 486 -25.61 38.28 45.09
C ARG A 486 -26.18 37.11 44.27
N PRO A 487 -27.53 36.94 44.21
CA PRO A 487 -28.14 35.88 43.40
C PRO A 487 -27.85 35.96 41.90
N GLU A 488 -27.04 35.03 41.40
CA GLU A 488 -26.56 34.99 40.02
C GLU A 488 -26.98 33.71 39.27
N ASN A 489 -26.65 33.65 37.98
CA ASN A 489 -26.79 32.42 37.20
C ASN A 489 -25.50 31.60 37.36
N ALA A 490 -25.43 30.38 36.82
CA ALA A 490 -24.12 29.73 36.68
C ALA A 490 -23.31 30.48 35.61
N GLU A 491 -22.09 30.85 35.95
CA GLU A 491 -21.22 31.69 35.11
C GLU A 491 -19.93 30.97 34.76
N THR A 492 -19.21 31.47 33.75
CA THR A 492 -17.99 30.81 33.26
C THR A 492 -16.84 31.77 33.03
N PHE A 493 -15.63 31.27 33.26
CA PHE A 493 -14.39 31.89 32.79
C PHE A 493 -13.48 30.83 32.18
N ASN A 494 -12.48 31.28 31.43
CA ASN A 494 -11.51 30.44 30.75
C ASN A 494 -10.12 30.57 31.38
N VAL A 495 -9.34 29.50 31.32
CA VAL A 495 -7.87 29.59 31.30
C VAL A 495 -7.42 29.34 29.88
N ALA A 496 -6.71 30.30 29.30
CA ALA A 496 -6.11 30.20 27.97
C ALA A 496 -4.59 30.14 28.09
N ILE A 497 -3.95 29.48 27.12
CA ILE A 497 -2.50 29.49 26.92
C ILE A 497 -2.13 30.18 25.62
N ASP A 498 -1.06 30.98 25.67
CA ASP A 498 -0.48 31.65 24.52
C ASP A 498 1.06 31.51 24.53
N THR A 499 1.69 31.81 23.40
CA THR A 499 3.15 31.94 23.24
C THR A 499 3.96 30.78 23.84
N ALA A 500 4.18 29.73 23.04
CA ALA A 500 5.17 28.72 23.36
C ALA A 500 6.59 29.19 22.95
N ILE A 501 7.60 28.87 23.77
CA ILE A 501 9.03 29.03 23.46
C ILE A 501 9.68 27.67 23.64
N GLY A 502 10.57 27.25 22.73
CA GLY A 502 11.18 25.91 22.75
C GLY A 502 10.24 24.77 22.33
N ALA A 503 9.01 25.09 21.96
CA ALA A 503 7.99 24.22 21.40
C ALA A 503 6.98 25.09 20.63
N THR A 504 6.07 24.44 19.90
CA THR A 504 4.87 25.06 19.31
C THR A 504 3.68 24.98 20.29
N LEU A 505 2.52 25.55 19.92
CA LEU A 505 1.28 25.40 20.69
C LEU A 505 0.45 24.24 20.14
N GLY A 506 0.10 23.28 20.99
CA GLY A 506 -0.80 22.16 20.69
C GLY A 506 -2.24 22.61 20.48
N THR A 507 -3.14 21.65 20.27
CA THR A 507 -4.53 21.88 19.86
C THR A 507 -5.41 22.46 20.98
N LYS A 508 -5.37 21.87 22.19
CA LYS A 508 -6.18 22.35 23.32
C LYS A 508 -5.51 23.54 24.02
N ARG A 509 -5.89 24.75 23.62
CA ARG A 509 -5.33 26.03 24.12
C ARG A 509 -6.19 26.74 25.18
N THR A 510 -7.38 26.23 25.45
CA THR A 510 -8.31 26.82 26.42
C THR A 510 -9.00 25.73 27.24
N THR A 511 -9.32 26.01 28.51
CA THR A 511 -10.25 25.21 29.32
C THR A 511 -11.26 26.09 30.03
N LEU A 512 -12.51 25.61 30.08
CA LEU A 512 -13.66 26.29 30.67
C LEU A 512 -13.81 25.91 32.15
N ILE A 513 -14.15 26.88 32.98
CA ILE A 513 -14.48 26.73 34.40
C ILE A 513 -15.87 27.33 34.60
N THR A 514 -16.79 26.53 35.15
CA THR A 514 -18.17 26.90 35.47
C THR A 514 -18.28 27.12 36.97
N VAL A 515 -18.56 28.36 37.37
CA VAL A 515 -18.84 28.77 38.75
C VAL A 515 -20.35 28.70 38.96
N VAL A 516 -20.77 28.01 40.03
CA VAL A 516 -22.19 27.84 40.38
C VAL A 516 -22.49 28.68 41.62
N ASP A 517 -23.46 29.60 41.45
CA ASP A 517 -24.00 30.49 42.47
C ASP A 517 -24.62 29.67 43.62
N ASN A 518 -24.32 30.13 44.84
CA ASN A 518 -24.84 29.62 46.09
C ASN A 518 -25.82 30.59 46.76
N ASP A 519 -26.15 31.74 46.15
CA ASP A 519 -26.97 32.78 46.76
C ASP A 519 -28.43 32.87 46.28
N ARG A 520 -28.77 32.26 45.15
CA ARG A 520 -30.12 32.34 44.57
C ARG A 520 -31.18 31.57 45.35
N SER A 521 -32.24 32.28 45.77
CA SER A 521 -33.35 31.72 46.57
C SER A 521 -34.29 30.78 45.79
N THR A 522 -34.57 31.09 44.51
CA THR A 522 -35.29 30.19 43.60
C THR A 522 -34.28 29.38 42.78
N ARG A 523 -34.22 28.07 43.05
CA ARG A 523 -33.27 27.16 42.42
C ARG A 523 -33.66 26.87 40.97
N GLN A 524 -32.67 26.69 40.11
CA GLN A 524 -32.86 26.32 38.70
C GLN A 524 -32.09 25.05 38.34
N VAL A 525 -32.70 24.20 37.51
CA VAL A 525 -32.12 22.94 37.03
C VAL A 525 -32.03 22.93 35.51
N PHE A 526 -30.84 22.69 34.97
CA PHE A 526 -30.54 22.75 33.53
C PHE A 526 -29.31 21.91 33.17
N PHE A 527 -29.14 21.58 31.89
CA PHE A 527 -27.92 20.95 31.38
C PHE A 527 -26.76 21.95 31.32
N GLU A 528 -25.54 21.52 31.67
CA GLU A 528 -24.34 22.36 31.63
C GLU A 528 -24.10 23.01 30.25
N GLN A 529 -24.48 22.32 29.17
CA GLN A 529 -24.19 22.73 27.79
C GLN A 529 -25.32 22.31 26.83
N PRO A 530 -25.49 23.00 25.68
CA PRO A 530 -26.54 22.69 24.70
C PRO A 530 -26.27 21.45 23.84
N THR A 531 -24.99 21.06 23.72
CA THR A 531 -24.52 19.93 22.92
C THR A 531 -23.42 19.19 23.67
N LEU A 532 -23.42 17.86 23.66
CA LEU A 532 -22.33 17.01 24.15
C LEU A 532 -21.91 16.07 23.02
N SER A 533 -20.65 16.16 22.57
CA SER A 533 -20.07 15.13 21.70
C SER A 533 -19.45 14.01 22.54
N THR A 534 -19.69 12.77 22.14
CA THR A 534 -19.20 11.54 22.79
C THR A 534 -18.92 10.47 21.72
N ARG A 535 -18.63 9.23 22.13
CA ARG A 535 -18.29 8.10 21.27
C ARG A 535 -18.97 6.82 21.76
N GLU A 536 -19.16 5.80 20.93
CA GLU A 536 -19.96 4.62 21.31
C GLU A 536 -19.29 3.72 22.38
N GLU A 537 -17.97 3.53 22.37
CA GLU A 537 -17.18 2.75 23.36
C GLU A 537 -17.13 3.36 24.74
N ALA A 538 -17.45 4.65 24.88
CA ALA A 538 -17.78 5.23 26.18
C ALA A 538 -18.89 4.42 26.89
N GLY A 539 -19.70 3.65 26.14
CA GLY A 539 -20.77 2.76 26.59
C GLY A 539 -21.97 3.50 27.17
N GLN A 540 -21.81 4.79 27.47
CA GLN A 540 -22.80 5.68 28.01
C GLN A 540 -22.41 7.15 27.75
N ALA A 541 -23.35 7.93 27.23
CA ALA A 541 -23.24 9.39 27.26
C ALA A 541 -23.49 9.86 28.70
N THR A 542 -22.56 10.63 29.27
CA THR A 542 -22.69 11.18 30.63
C THR A 542 -22.96 12.69 30.56
N LEU A 543 -24.15 13.10 31.00
CA LEU A 543 -24.65 14.47 30.88
C LEU A 543 -24.69 15.14 32.25
N ASN A 544 -23.96 16.25 32.42
CA ASN A 544 -24.02 17.07 33.62
C ASN A 544 -25.30 17.90 33.66
N VAL A 545 -26.02 17.80 34.78
CA VAL A 545 -27.19 18.61 35.11
C VAL A 545 -26.85 19.42 36.36
N ILE A 546 -26.90 20.74 36.23
CA ILE A 546 -26.55 21.70 37.28
C ILE A 546 -27.81 22.07 38.08
N LEU A 547 -27.66 22.18 39.39
CA LEU A 547 -28.61 22.81 40.31
C LEU A 547 -27.98 24.12 40.82
N ASN A 548 -28.44 25.26 40.31
CA ASN A 548 -27.93 26.58 40.68
C ASN A 548 -28.77 27.20 41.81
N GLY A 549 -28.10 27.82 42.79
CA GLY A 549 -28.72 28.53 43.91
C GLY A 549 -28.54 27.90 45.30
N GLN A 550 -29.04 28.62 46.30
CA GLN A 550 -28.90 28.36 47.74
C GLN A 550 -28.98 26.87 48.12
N PRO A 551 -27.96 26.31 48.80
CA PRO A 551 -27.91 24.89 49.18
C PRO A 551 -29.24 24.38 49.71
N SER A 552 -29.85 23.45 48.97
CA SER A 552 -31.20 22.99 49.31
C SER A 552 -31.19 22.23 50.64
N THR A 553 -32.13 22.53 51.53
CA THR A 553 -32.35 21.75 52.76
C THR A 553 -33.29 20.56 52.55
N SER A 554 -33.90 20.47 51.37
CA SER A 554 -34.79 19.39 50.91
C SER A 554 -34.30 18.81 49.59
N ARG A 555 -34.81 17.65 49.18
CA ARG A 555 -34.47 17.09 47.85
C ARG A 555 -35.07 17.95 46.73
N VAL A 556 -34.29 18.19 45.69
CA VAL A 556 -34.77 18.72 44.40
C VAL A 556 -34.88 17.57 43.41
N LEU A 557 -35.96 17.54 42.64
CA LEU A 557 -36.21 16.48 41.65
C LEU A 557 -36.45 17.10 40.27
N VAL A 558 -36.01 16.40 39.22
CA VAL A 558 -36.38 16.71 37.82
C VAL A 558 -36.50 15.41 37.03
N ASN A 559 -37.51 15.28 36.17
CA ASN A 559 -37.64 14.14 35.27
C ASN A 559 -36.86 14.37 33.99
N TYR A 560 -36.45 13.29 33.31
CA TYR A 560 -35.78 13.37 32.02
C TYR A 560 -36.21 12.25 31.07
N THR A 561 -36.06 12.47 29.77
CA THR A 561 -36.26 11.45 28.72
C THR A 561 -35.34 11.67 27.52
N THR A 562 -35.02 10.60 26.81
CA THR A 562 -34.32 10.61 25.54
C THR A 562 -35.30 10.62 24.36
N ASN A 563 -34.95 11.31 23.27
CA ASN A 563 -35.74 11.43 22.04
C ASN A 563 -34.86 11.18 20.81
N ASP A 564 -35.37 10.42 19.82
CA ASP A 564 -34.64 10.05 18.60
C ASP A 564 -34.17 11.30 17.81
N GLY A 565 -33.03 11.21 17.13
CA GLY A 565 -32.51 12.22 16.20
C GLY A 565 -32.11 11.60 14.87
N THR A 566 -30.86 11.76 14.43
CA THR A 566 -30.28 10.93 13.36
C THR A 566 -29.82 9.57 13.89
N ALA A 567 -29.46 9.48 15.17
CA ALA A 567 -29.39 8.24 15.94
C ALA A 567 -30.81 7.76 16.33
N LYS A 568 -30.99 6.44 16.40
CA LYS A 568 -32.24 5.75 16.70
C LYS A 568 -32.08 4.83 17.91
N LYS A 569 -33.09 4.86 18.79
CA LYS A 569 -33.17 3.95 19.93
C LYS A 569 -33.13 2.49 19.48
N GLY A 570 -32.32 1.69 20.17
CA GLY A 570 -32.11 0.27 19.86
C GLY A 570 -31.15 0.01 18.69
N VAL A 571 -30.58 1.05 18.08
CA VAL A 571 -29.49 0.93 17.09
C VAL A 571 -28.22 1.56 17.67
N GLU A 572 -28.16 2.89 17.82
CA GLU A 572 -26.96 3.58 18.36
C GLU A 572 -27.06 3.91 19.88
N TYR A 573 -28.26 3.89 20.49
CA TYR A 573 -28.43 4.16 21.93
C TYR A 573 -29.64 3.46 22.56
N GLN A 574 -29.65 3.29 23.88
CA GLN A 574 -30.81 2.77 24.61
C GLN A 574 -31.73 3.89 25.11
N HIS A 575 -33.03 3.76 24.84
CA HIS A 575 -34.03 4.72 25.31
C HIS A 575 -34.05 4.78 26.84
N THR A 576 -33.59 5.91 27.37
CA THR A 576 -33.45 6.17 28.81
C THR A 576 -34.43 7.26 29.24
N THR A 577 -35.06 7.07 30.40
CA THR A 577 -35.91 8.05 31.09
C THR A 577 -35.84 7.81 32.60
N GLY A 578 -36.06 8.84 33.41
CA GLY A 578 -36.07 8.70 34.87
C GLY A 578 -36.27 10.01 35.61
N THR A 579 -35.96 10.00 36.90
CA THR A 579 -36.00 11.18 37.79
C THR A 579 -34.63 11.36 38.45
N LEU A 580 -33.98 12.49 38.20
CA LEU A 580 -32.83 12.93 38.99
C LEU A 580 -33.29 13.42 40.36
N ILE A 581 -32.49 13.12 41.38
CA ILE A 581 -32.73 13.55 42.76
C ILE A 581 -31.43 14.16 43.31
N PHE A 582 -31.41 15.47 43.49
CA PHE A 582 -30.34 16.17 44.20
C PHE A 582 -30.58 16.06 45.70
N ALA A 583 -29.62 15.55 46.45
CA ALA A 583 -29.61 15.58 47.90
C ALA A 583 -29.27 17.00 48.41
N PRO A 584 -29.55 17.30 49.69
CA PRO A 584 -29.15 18.56 50.30
C PRO A 584 -27.66 18.89 50.09
N GLY A 585 -27.38 20.04 49.48
CA GLY A 585 -26.04 20.52 49.17
C GLY A 585 -25.38 19.99 47.89
N GLU A 586 -26.02 19.11 47.11
CA GLU A 586 -25.50 18.70 45.79
C GLU A 586 -25.86 19.72 44.71
N ILE A 587 -24.86 20.26 44.00
CA ILE A 587 -25.05 21.23 42.89
C ILE A 587 -24.93 20.62 41.49
N VAL A 588 -24.52 19.36 41.37
CA VAL A 588 -24.39 18.66 40.08
C VAL A 588 -24.86 17.21 40.21
N LYS A 589 -25.55 16.73 39.18
CA LYS A 589 -25.88 15.32 38.97
C LYS A 589 -25.58 14.93 37.53
N THR A 590 -25.32 13.65 37.32
CA THR A 590 -25.17 13.07 35.99
C THR A 590 -26.41 12.29 35.58
N ILE A 591 -26.82 12.44 34.33
CA ILE A 591 -27.62 11.43 33.62
C ILE A 591 -26.63 10.56 32.85
N THR A 592 -26.86 9.25 32.82
CA THR A 592 -26.16 8.30 31.96
C THR A 592 -27.15 7.71 30.98
N VAL A 593 -26.91 7.86 29.68
CA VAL A 593 -27.68 7.21 28.61
C VAL A 593 -26.81 6.13 27.99
N PRO A 594 -27.13 4.82 28.12
CA PRO A 594 -26.33 3.77 27.53
C PRO A 594 -26.26 3.92 26.00
N LEU A 595 -25.05 3.88 25.47
CA LEU A 595 -24.78 3.85 24.04
C LEU A 595 -24.69 2.39 23.60
N ILE A 596 -24.91 2.14 22.31
CA ILE A 596 -24.79 0.81 21.71
C ILE A 596 -23.62 0.88 20.73
N ASN A 597 -22.40 0.69 21.24
CA ASN A 597 -21.28 0.31 20.39
C ASN A 597 -21.67 -1.02 19.72
N ASN A 598 -21.76 -0.99 18.39
CA ASN A 598 -22.29 -2.09 17.60
C ASN A 598 -21.19 -2.88 16.86
N ASN A 599 -19.92 -2.44 16.88
CA ASN A 599 -18.80 -3.04 16.15
C ASN A 599 -19.06 -3.14 14.62
N ILE A 600 -19.81 -2.18 14.06
CA ILE A 600 -20.09 -2.06 12.63
C ILE A 600 -19.49 -0.75 12.11
N SER A 601 -18.19 -0.77 11.83
CA SER A 601 -17.52 0.27 11.03
C SER A 601 -18.29 0.47 9.71
N THR A 602 -18.95 1.62 9.57
CA THR A 602 -19.82 1.93 8.42
C THR A 602 -19.35 3.11 7.56
N ASN A 603 -18.17 3.68 7.83
CA ASN A 603 -17.74 4.98 7.29
C ASN A 603 -18.79 6.09 7.49
N ALA A 604 -19.66 5.96 8.50
CA ALA A 604 -20.81 6.84 8.68
C ALA A 604 -20.41 8.14 9.39
N PRO A 605 -21.05 9.28 9.05
CA PRO A 605 -20.92 10.49 9.85
C PRO A 605 -21.59 10.31 11.22
N ASN A 606 -21.08 11.04 12.23
CA ASN A 606 -21.62 11.08 13.59
C ASN A 606 -23.17 11.15 13.62
N ARG A 607 -23.76 10.42 14.56
CA ARG A 607 -25.21 10.31 14.74
C ARG A 607 -25.62 10.96 16.04
N SER A 608 -26.76 11.64 16.07
CA SER A 608 -27.19 12.42 17.23
C SER A 608 -28.60 12.10 17.71
N PHE A 609 -28.81 12.22 19.02
CA PHE A 609 -30.13 12.12 19.69
C PHE A 609 -30.28 13.25 20.72
N ASN A 610 -31.46 13.39 21.33
CA ASN A 610 -31.76 14.48 22.27
C ASN A 610 -32.08 13.95 23.68
N VAL A 611 -31.80 14.74 24.71
CA VAL A 611 -32.30 14.52 26.08
C VAL A 611 -33.00 15.78 26.59
N SER A 612 -34.15 15.61 27.23
CA SER A 612 -35.03 16.69 27.69
C SER A 612 -35.33 16.57 29.18
N LEU A 613 -35.25 17.67 29.92
CA LEU A 613 -35.69 17.80 31.32
C LEU A 613 -37.16 18.22 31.40
N MET A 614 -37.88 17.78 32.43
CA MET A 614 -39.29 18.14 32.64
C MET A 614 -39.74 18.00 34.10
N SER A 615 -40.85 18.66 34.43
CA SER A 615 -41.58 18.53 35.70
C SER A 615 -40.70 18.63 36.98
N PRO A 616 -39.94 19.72 37.18
CA PRO A 616 -39.12 19.88 38.37
C PRO A 616 -39.96 20.06 39.65
N VAL A 617 -39.38 19.69 40.80
CA VAL A 617 -39.95 19.85 42.14
C VAL A 617 -38.92 20.47 43.06
N ASN A 618 -39.30 21.53 43.79
CA ASN A 618 -38.44 22.38 44.63
C ASN A 618 -37.36 23.19 43.86
N ALA A 619 -37.50 23.27 42.54
CA ALA A 619 -36.75 24.12 41.63
C ALA A 619 -37.60 24.41 40.37
N GLU A 620 -37.13 25.32 39.53
CA GLU A 620 -37.67 25.59 38.19
C GLU A 620 -36.71 25.06 37.11
N LEU A 621 -37.16 24.91 35.86
CA LEU A 621 -36.26 24.63 34.74
C LEU A 621 -35.48 25.90 34.40
N GLY A 622 -34.17 25.75 34.17
CA GLY A 622 -33.34 26.81 33.58
C GLY A 622 -33.54 26.91 32.06
N THR A 623 -32.79 27.82 31.42
CA THR A 623 -32.89 28.06 29.96
C THR A 623 -32.41 26.88 29.11
N GLN A 624 -31.55 26.01 29.63
CA GLN A 624 -31.00 24.84 28.94
C GLN A 624 -31.68 23.53 29.40
N GLU A 625 -32.98 23.41 29.14
CA GLU A 625 -33.79 22.23 29.48
C GLU A 625 -33.65 21.06 28.49
N ASN A 626 -32.99 21.26 27.34
CA ASN A 626 -32.70 20.22 26.34
C ASN A 626 -31.19 20.19 26.02
N ILE A 627 -30.69 19.03 25.58
CA ILE A 627 -29.31 18.85 25.10
C ILE A 627 -29.28 17.86 23.94
N ILE A 628 -28.48 18.15 22.92
CA ILE A 628 -28.17 17.23 21.82
C ILE A 628 -26.94 16.40 22.20
N ILE A 629 -27.03 15.09 22.09
CA ILE A 629 -25.88 14.19 22.14
C ILE A 629 -25.45 13.90 20.70
N ASP A 630 -24.23 14.25 20.36
CA ASP A 630 -23.57 13.86 19.12
C ASP A 630 -22.64 12.67 19.41
N VAL A 631 -22.88 11.55 18.75
CA VAL A 631 -22.16 10.29 18.97
C VAL A 631 -21.30 10.03 17.75
N ALA A 632 -19.98 10.08 17.96
CA ALA A 632 -19.02 9.66 16.96
C ALA A 632 -18.91 8.13 16.97
N ASP A 633 -18.92 7.55 15.77
CA ASP A 633 -18.48 6.17 15.54
C ASP A 633 -17.02 6.05 16.02
N ASP A 634 -16.72 4.95 16.71
CA ASP A 634 -15.50 4.80 17.49
C ASP A 634 -14.71 3.53 17.21
N ASP A 635 -15.36 2.52 16.61
CA ASP A 635 -14.99 1.11 16.63
C ASP A 635 -13.48 0.90 16.43
N GLN A 636 -12.75 0.74 17.55
CA GLN A 636 -11.30 0.71 17.50
C GLN A 636 -10.78 -0.54 16.80
N GLU A 637 -10.04 -0.32 15.73
CA GLU A 637 -9.75 -1.36 14.76
C GLU A 637 -8.99 -2.56 15.34
N PHE A 638 -9.42 -3.76 14.93
CA PHE A 638 -8.51 -4.88 14.78
C PHE A 638 -7.41 -4.50 13.79
N THR A 639 -6.28 -4.02 14.32
CA THR A 639 -5.14 -3.64 13.50
C THR A 639 -4.60 -4.83 12.71
N ARG A 640 -4.24 -4.58 11.46
CA ARG A 640 -3.76 -5.58 10.50
C ARG A 640 -2.26 -5.39 10.28
N GLU A 641 -1.46 -6.22 10.92
CA GLU A 641 0.01 -6.18 10.78
C GLU A 641 0.45 -7.08 9.63
N ALA A 642 1.10 -6.52 8.60
CA ALA A 642 1.66 -7.30 7.50
C ALA A 642 2.94 -8.03 7.96
N ILE A 643 2.79 -9.26 8.43
CA ILE A 643 3.91 -10.10 8.92
C ILE A 643 4.78 -10.59 7.77
N VAL A 644 4.19 -10.80 6.59
CA VAL A 644 4.92 -11.16 5.37
C VAL A 644 4.42 -10.29 4.22
N SER A 645 5.34 -9.71 3.44
CA SER A 645 5.09 -8.90 2.26
C SER A 645 6.01 -9.33 1.10
N GLY A 646 5.74 -8.85 -0.11
CA GLY A 646 6.51 -9.24 -1.30
C GLY A 646 6.21 -10.67 -1.78
N LEU A 647 5.06 -11.22 -1.41
CA LEU A 647 4.53 -12.47 -1.99
C LEU A 647 3.77 -12.10 -3.27
N ASN A 648 3.72 -13.03 -4.22
CA ASN A 648 2.91 -12.87 -5.42
C ASN A 648 1.78 -13.93 -5.38
N GLN A 649 0.55 -13.45 -5.24
CA GLN A 649 -0.68 -14.25 -5.10
C GLN A 649 -0.54 -15.41 -4.10
N PRO A 650 -0.29 -15.15 -2.80
CA PRO A 650 -0.24 -16.20 -1.78
C PRO A 650 -1.61 -16.85 -1.58
N THR A 651 -1.71 -18.13 -1.88
CA THR A 651 -2.97 -18.90 -1.82
C THR A 651 -3.16 -19.58 -0.48
N SER A 652 -2.06 -19.97 0.17
CA SER A 652 -2.10 -20.75 1.41
C SER A 652 -0.76 -20.72 2.15
N PHE A 653 -0.79 -20.96 3.47
CA PHE A 653 0.41 -21.09 4.29
C PHE A 653 0.24 -22.14 5.39
N ALA A 654 1.36 -22.73 5.79
CA ALA A 654 1.44 -23.74 6.85
C ALA A 654 2.65 -23.52 7.76
N TRP A 655 2.42 -23.55 9.07
CA TRP A 655 3.46 -23.46 10.09
C TRP A 655 4.14 -24.81 10.32
N THR A 656 5.43 -24.79 10.67
CA THR A 656 6.11 -25.99 11.20
C THR A 656 5.63 -26.32 12.62
N PRO A 657 5.68 -27.59 13.07
CA PRO A 657 5.17 -27.99 14.39
C PRO A 657 5.81 -27.30 15.60
N ASN A 658 7.07 -26.85 15.47
CA ASN A 658 7.78 -26.07 16.48
C ASN A 658 7.62 -24.54 16.33
N SER A 659 6.78 -24.10 15.38
CA SER A 659 6.47 -22.70 15.11
C SER A 659 7.63 -21.83 14.58
N SER A 660 8.80 -22.41 14.28
CA SER A 660 9.99 -21.63 13.88
C SER A 660 9.95 -21.12 12.44
N ARG A 661 9.07 -21.67 11.60
CA ARG A 661 9.00 -21.39 10.17
C ARG A 661 7.58 -21.49 9.63
N MET A 662 7.27 -20.64 8.66
CA MET A 662 6.09 -20.73 7.82
C MET A 662 6.52 -21.08 6.38
N TYR A 663 5.88 -22.07 5.77
CA TYR A 663 5.95 -22.32 4.32
C TYR A 663 4.71 -21.72 3.66
N ILE A 664 4.90 -21.01 2.55
CA ILE A 664 3.88 -20.19 1.90
C ILE A 664 3.76 -20.63 0.44
N ALA A 665 2.59 -21.11 0.05
CA ALA A 665 2.24 -21.41 -1.32
C ALA A 665 1.86 -20.11 -2.06
N GLN A 666 2.45 -19.93 -3.24
CA GLN A 666 2.06 -18.92 -4.21
C GLN A 666 1.36 -19.59 -5.38
N LYS A 667 0.33 -18.94 -5.93
CA LYS A 667 -0.54 -19.48 -6.99
C LYS A 667 0.24 -20.02 -8.20
N ASN A 668 1.34 -19.33 -8.55
CA ASN A 668 2.23 -19.63 -9.67
C ASN A 668 3.14 -20.87 -9.47
N GLY A 669 3.01 -21.63 -8.38
CA GLY A 669 3.79 -22.83 -8.12
C GLY A 669 5.12 -22.61 -7.37
N LEU A 670 5.39 -21.41 -6.86
CA LEU A 670 6.47 -21.21 -5.90
C LEU A 670 6.03 -21.55 -4.47
N VAL A 671 6.96 -22.11 -3.69
CA VAL A 671 6.83 -22.16 -2.22
C VAL A 671 7.91 -21.29 -1.60
N LYS A 672 7.51 -20.27 -0.84
CA LYS A 672 8.43 -19.41 -0.08
C LYS A 672 8.53 -19.86 1.37
N ILE A 673 9.55 -19.36 2.05
CA ILE A 673 9.79 -19.57 3.48
C ILE A 673 9.84 -18.22 4.17
N PHE A 674 9.07 -18.07 5.23
CA PHE A 674 9.24 -17.02 6.22
C PHE A 674 9.79 -17.62 7.52
N GLU A 675 10.91 -17.09 8.01
CA GLU A 675 11.56 -17.50 9.25
C GLU A 675 12.32 -16.33 9.87
N ASN A 676 12.48 -16.32 11.20
CA ASN A 676 13.23 -15.29 11.94
C ASN A 676 12.80 -13.83 11.63
N GLY A 677 11.52 -13.62 11.29
CA GLY A 677 10.99 -12.30 10.95
C GLY A 677 11.22 -11.83 9.51
N ALA A 678 11.76 -12.68 8.62
CA ALA A 678 12.07 -12.32 7.24
C ALA A 678 11.59 -13.35 6.21
N LEU A 679 11.16 -12.86 5.04
CA LEU A 679 10.89 -13.68 3.85
C LEU A 679 12.22 -14.03 3.16
N ARG A 680 12.45 -15.31 2.87
CA ARG A 680 13.64 -15.75 2.14
C ARG A 680 13.54 -15.40 0.65
N ALA A 681 14.63 -14.88 0.09
CA ALA A 681 14.75 -14.60 -1.35
C ALA A 681 14.58 -15.89 -2.19
N ALA A 682 15.41 -16.90 -1.94
CA ALA A 682 15.30 -18.20 -2.60
C ALA A 682 14.04 -18.96 -2.16
N PRO A 683 13.27 -19.57 -3.09
CA PRO A 683 12.15 -20.43 -2.76
C PRO A 683 12.62 -21.77 -2.14
N PHE A 684 11.72 -22.44 -1.43
CA PHE A 684 11.88 -23.81 -0.95
C PHE A 684 11.88 -24.82 -2.11
N ILE A 685 10.94 -24.64 -3.03
CA ILE A 685 10.81 -25.37 -4.28
C ILE A 685 10.12 -24.45 -5.31
N ASP A 686 10.45 -24.66 -6.57
CA ASP A 686 9.77 -24.10 -7.74
C ASP A 686 9.17 -25.26 -8.53
N ILE A 687 7.84 -25.31 -8.62
CA ILE A 687 7.10 -26.25 -9.45
C ILE A 687 6.25 -25.54 -10.51
N SER A 688 6.56 -24.27 -10.85
CA SER A 688 5.84 -23.45 -11.84
C SER A 688 5.55 -24.19 -13.15
N ARG A 689 6.54 -24.91 -13.71
CA ARG A 689 6.41 -25.74 -14.93
C ARG A 689 5.48 -26.96 -14.81
N GLN A 690 4.84 -27.17 -13.66
CA GLN A 690 3.85 -28.20 -13.42
C GLN A 690 2.51 -27.60 -12.96
N VAL A 691 2.41 -26.28 -12.81
CA VAL A 691 1.28 -25.58 -12.19
C VAL A 691 0.61 -24.66 -13.21
N ASN A 692 -0.68 -24.88 -13.43
CA ASN A 692 -1.54 -24.03 -14.25
C ASN A 692 -2.11 -22.90 -13.36
N CYS A 693 -1.75 -21.62 -13.57
CA CYS A 693 -2.11 -20.48 -12.70
C CYS A 693 -3.33 -19.65 -13.15
N VAL A 694 -3.93 -20.00 -14.29
CA VAL A 694 -5.09 -19.31 -14.87
C VAL A 694 -6.35 -19.35 -13.98
N ARG A 695 -7.06 -18.21 -13.86
CA ARG A 695 -8.32 -18.03 -13.09
C ARG A 695 -8.26 -18.64 -11.69
N ASP A 696 -9.14 -19.58 -11.32
CA ASP A 696 -9.16 -20.21 -9.98
C ASP A 696 -8.12 -21.34 -9.84
N ARG A 697 -7.29 -21.59 -10.86
CA ARG A 697 -6.28 -22.66 -10.85
C ARG A 697 -4.96 -22.16 -10.25
N GLY A 698 -4.12 -23.10 -9.82
CA GLY A 698 -2.78 -22.80 -9.33
C GLY A 698 -2.32 -23.81 -8.31
N LEU A 699 -1.24 -23.48 -7.61
CA LEU A 699 -0.90 -24.09 -6.32
C LEU A 699 -1.78 -23.44 -5.25
N LEU A 700 -2.85 -24.13 -4.83
CA LEU A 700 -3.90 -23.52 -4.00
C LEU A 700 -3.80 -23.86 -2.52
N SER A 701 -3.06 -24.91 -2.14
CA SER A 701 -2.91 -25.28 -0.73
C SER A 701 -1.60 -26.00 -0.39
N ILE A 702 -1.11 -25.76 0.84
CA ILE A 702 0.08 -26.36 1.41
C ILE A 702 -0.19 -26.91 2.81
N ALA A 703 0.38 -28.06 3.14
CA ALA A 703 0.42 -28.60 4.50
C ALA A 703 1.82 -29.10 4.89
N VAL A 704 2.13 -29.05 6.18
CA VAL A 704 3.37 -29.59 6.78
C VAL A 704 3.01 -30.79 7.64
N HIS A 705 3.79 -31.88 7.57
CA HIS A 705 3.52 -33.07 8.37
C HIS A 705 3.61 -32.77 9.89
N PRO A 706 2.68 -33.25 10.76
CA PRO A 706 2.74 -33.01 12.20
C PRO A 706 4.05 -33.48 12.86
N GLU A 707 4.61 -34.59 12.39
CA GLU A 707 5.91 -35.14 12.81
C GLU A 707 7.12 -34.62 11.99
N PHE A 708 7.07 -33.39 11.48
CA PHE A 708 8.07 -32.82 10.55
C PHE A 708 9.53 -33.02 11.01
N TYR A 709 9.82 -32.65 12.27
CA TYR A 709 11.16 -32.77 12.86
C TYR A 709 11.46 -34.13 13.51
N SER A 710 10.48 -35.03 13.58
CA SER A 710 10.59 -36.34 14.22
C SER A 710 10.58 -37.50 13.21
N GLY A 711 11.22 -37.28 12.05
CA GLY A 711 11.51 -38.31 11.05
C GLY A 711 10.63 -38.30 9.81
N LYS A 712 9.68 -37.38 9.69
CA LYS A 712 8.82 -37.21 8.51
C LYS A 712 8.84 -35.77 7.99
N PRO A 713 9.98 -35.27 7.47
CA PRO A 713 10.13 -33.88 7.01
C PRO A 713 9.42 -33.67 5.65
N TYR A 714 8.10 -33.85 5.64
CA TYR A 714 7.28 -33.85 4.44
C TYR A 714 6.41 -32.60 4.35
N ILE A 715 6.34 -32.06 3.14
CA ILE A 715 5.46 -30.96 2.75
C ILE A 715 4.55 -31.44 1.63
N TYR A 716 3.29 -31.04 1.69
CA TYR A 716 2.22 -31.45 0.80
C TYR A 716 1.74 -30.24 0.00
N LEU A 717 1.63 -30.37 -1.31
CA LEU A 717 1.30 -29.32 -2.26
C LEU A 717 0.11 -29.78 -3.12
N LEU A 718 -1.01 -29.07 -3.02
CA LEU A 718 -2.23 -29.33 -3.80
C LEU A 718 -2.36 -28.27 -4.90
N PHE A 719 -2.39 -28.72 -6.16
CA PHE A 719 -2.36 -27.81 -7.31
C PHE A 719 -3.06 -28.36 -8.55
N THR A 720 -3.45 -27.44 -9.43
CA THR A 720 -3.88 -27.76 -10.80
C THR A 720 -2.64 -28.04 -11.65
N TYR A 721 -2.62 -29.21 -12.28
CA TYR A 721 -1.43 -29.78 -12.92
C TYR A 721 -1.39 -29.53 -14.43
N ASP A 722 -0.26 -29.03 -14.91
CA ASP A 722 0.10 -29.04 -16.33
C ASP A 722 0.94 -30.29 -16.69
N PRO A 723 0.41 -31.24 -17.49
CA PRO A 723 1.17 -32.40 -17.95
C PRO A 723 2.29 -31.99 -18.93
N PRO A 724 3.49 -32.60 -18.91
CA PRO A 724 4.62 -32.24 -19.77
C PRO A 724 4.31 -32.21 -21.27
N GLU A 725 3.29 -32.95 -21.71
CA GLU A 725 2.79 -32.97 -23.07
C GLU A 725 2.35 -31.60 -23.60
N VAL A 726 1.93 -30.64 -22.73
CA VAL A 726 1.60 -29.25 -23.13
C VAL A 726 2.76 -28.59 -23.88
N TYR A 727 4.01 -28.91 -23.50
CA TYR A 727 5.23 -28.32 -24.08
C TYR A 727 5.79 -29.11 -25.27
N ASN A 728 5.26 -30.30 -25.59
CA ASN A 728 5.86 -31.24 -26.55
C ASN A 728 4.93 -31.59 -27.74
N THR A 729 3.77 -30.95 -27.86
CA THR A 729 2.99 -31.03 -29.09
C THR A 729 3.60 -30.13 -30.17
N ASN A 730 3.43 -30.47 -31.45
CA ASN A 730 3.85 -29.61 -32.58
C ASN A 730 3.05 -28.28 -32.66
N ASN A 731 2.31 -27.91 -31.60
CA ASN A 731 1.43 -26.74 -31.51
C ASN A 731 2.06 -25.52 -30.83
N VAL A 732 3.28 -25.59 -30.28
CA VAL A 732 3.96 -24.38 -29.73
C VAL A 732 4.17 -23.27 -30.77
N ASN A 733 3.96 -23.56 -32.06
CA ASN A 733 3.94 -22.59 -33.16
C ASN A 733 2.56 -22.49 -33.86
N ASN A 734 1.48 -23.00 -33.26
CA ASN A 734 0.12 -22.96 -33.78
C ASN A 734 -0.77 -22.14 -32.82
N PRO A 735 -1.00 -20.83 -33.09
CA PRO A 735 -1.67 -19.90 -32.18
C PRO A 735 -3.19 -20.12 -32.03
N ASN A 736 -3.67 -21.33 -32.31
CA ASN A 736 -5.09 -21.71 -32.28
C ASN A 736 -5.38 -22.89 -31.33
N THR A 737 -4.48 -23.22 -30.38
CA THR A 737 -4.67 -24.40 -29.50
C THR A 737 -4.45 -24.11 -28.03
N LEU A 738 -5.46 -24.37 -27.21
CA LEU A 738 -5.47 -24.11 -25.77
C LEU A 738 -4.66 -25.14 -24.93
N ALA A 739 -3.89 -25.95 -25.64
CA ALA A 739 -2.93 -26.92 -25.12
C ALA A 739 -1.54 -26.33 -24.87
N GLY A 740 -1.25 -25.13 -25.39
CA GLY A 740 0.02 -24.44 -25.18
C GLY A 740 0.14 -23.76 -23.80
N PRO A 741 1.18 -22.93 -23.62
CA PRO A 741 1.34 -22.04 -22.45
C PRO A 741 0.22 -21.01 -22.25
N ASP A 742 -0.76 -20.96 -23.16
CA ASP A 742 -2.01 -20.21 -23.12
C ASP A 742 -2.96 -20.69 -21.99
N GLU A 743 -2.62 -21.83 -21.35
CA GLU A 743 -3.13 -22.38 -20.08
C GLU A 743 -4.65 -22.69 -19.92
N ILE A 744 -5.56 -22.16 -20.75
CA ILE A 744 -7.02 -22.24 -20.48
C ILE A 744 -7.72 -23.57 -20.80
N GLY A 745 -7.07 -24.54 -21.47
CA GLY A 745 -7.69 -25.84 -21.80
C GLY A 745 -8.05 -26.70 -20.57
N ASN A 746 -8.76 -27.83 -20.72
CA ASN A 746 -9.06 -28.74 -19.61
C ASN A 746 -7.76 -29.21 -18.92
N ARG A 747 -7.75 -29.29 -17.59
CA ARG A 747 -6.63 -29.80 -16.79
C ARG A 747 -7.10 -30.80 -15.73
N PRO A 748 -6.18 -31.53 -15.10
CA PRO A 748 -6.46 -32.21 -13.84
C PRO A 748 -5.80 -31.51 -12.64
N SER A 749 -6.09 -31.97 -11.44
CA SER A 749 -5.37 -31.57 -10.21
C SER A 749 -4.50 -32.72 -9.65
N ARG A 750 -3.54 -32.40 -8.79
CA ARG A 750 -2.67 -33.36 -8.08
C ARG A 750 -2.37 -32.92 -6.64
N LEU A 751 -2.19 -33.91 -5.76
CA LEU A 751 -1.51 -33.76 -4.48
C LEU A 751 -0.11 -34.37 -4.55
N LEU A 752 0.91 -33.53 -4.39
CA LEU A 752 2.31 -33.91 -4.34
C LEU A 752 2.83 -33.84 -2.90
N ARG A 753 3.61 -34.84 -2.49
CA ARG A 753 4.47 -34.79 -1.30
C ARG A 753 5.92 -34.62 -1.73
N VAL A 754 6.64 -33.72 -1.07
CA VAL A 754 8.10 -33.55 -1.20
C VAL A 754 8.77 -33.70 0.15
N THR A 755 10.06 -34.07 0.14
CA THR A 755 10.88 -34.18 1.36
C THR A 755 11.71 -32.92 1.51
N ALA A 756 11.56 -32.19 2.62
CA ALA A 756 12.42 -31.06 2.95
C ALA A 756 13.81 -31.56 3.39
N ASP A 757 14.88 -30.99 2.86
CA ASP A 757 16.25 -31.48 3.02
C ASP A 757 16.83 -31.08 4.40
N PRO A 758 17.11 -32.02 5.32
CA PRO A 758 17.70 -31.70 6.62
C PRO A 758 19.09 -31.04 6.52
N SER A 759 19.84 -31.31 5.44
CA SER A 759 21.20 -30.78 5.25
C SER A 759 21.21 -29.28 4.96
N THR A 760 20.13 -28.74 4.37
CA THR A 760 19.92 -27.30 4.17
C THR A 760 19.11 -26.67 5.32
N ASN A 761 19.03 -27.33 6.47
CA ASN A 761 18.13 -26.96 7.58
C ASN A 761 16.67 -26.84 7.11
N TYR A 762 16.23 -27.76 6.26
CA TYR A 762 14.90 -27.84 5.65
C TYR A 762 14.53 -26.63 4.79
N THR A 763 15.50 -25.84 4.33
CA THR A 763 15.25 -24.62 3.54
C THR A 763 15.06 -24.89 2.04
N THR A 764 15.33 -26.11 1.58
CA THR A 764 15.08 -26.57 0.21
C THR A 764 14.37 -27.92 0.22
N ALA A 765 13.66 -28.26 -0.85
CA ALA A 765 13.26 -29.63 -1.12
C ALA A 765 14.49 -30.48 -1.50
N LEU A 766 14.50 -31.76 -1.11
CA LEU A 766 15.44 -32.76 -1.59
C LEU A 766 15.08 -33.09 -3.05
N ALA A 767 16.04 -32.95 -3.97
CA ALA A 767 15.80 -33.17 -5.39
C ALA A 767 15.36 -34.62 -5.70
N ASN A 768 14.35 -34.78 -6.56
CA ASN A 768 13.75 -36.08 -6.92
C ASN A 768 13.08 -36.81 -5.75
N SER A 769 12.59 -36.08 -4.74
CA SER A 769 11.85 -36.62 -3.59
C SER A 769 10.31 -36.53 -3.73
N GLU A 770 9.86 -36.07 -4.90
CA GLU A 770 8.48 -35.93 -5.35
C GLU A 770 7.73 -37.27 -5.33
N VAL A 771 6.60 -37.33 -4.62
CA VAL A 771 5.67 -38.47 -4.62
C VAL A 771 4.25 -37.96 -4.81
N VAL A 772 3.60 -38.33 -5.91
CA VAL A 772 2.17 -38.05 -6.13
C VAL A 772 1.35 -38.99 -5.24
N LEU A 773 0.60 -38.42 -4.29
CA LEU A 773 -0.26 -39.18 -3.36
C LEU A 773 -1.71 -39.26 -3.82
N LEU A 774 -2.15 -38.29 -4.61
CA LEU A 774 -3.49 -38.21 -5.17
C LEU A 774 -3.38 -37.59 -6.57
N GLY A 775 -3.94 -38.24 -7.58
CA GLY A 775 -3.80 -37.81 -8.98
C GLY A 775 -2.67 -38.51 -9.73
N ALA A 776 -2.31 -39.74 -9.37
CA ALA A 776 -1.34 -40.53 -10.11
C ALA A 776 -1.79 -40.79 -11.56
N ASN A 777 -3.11 -40.87 -11.80
CA ASN A 777 -3.69 -40.97 -13.15
C ASN A 777 -4.16 -39.62 -13.71
N SER A 778 -4.00 -38.51 -12.97
CA SER A 778 -4.15 -37.14 -13.49
C SER A 778 -3.06 -36.86 -14.54
N THR A 779 -3.25 -37.36 -15.75
CA THR A 779 -2.29 -37.39 -16.86
C THR A 779 -2.97 -36.96 -18.15
N TRP A 780 -2.22 -36.39 -19.10
CA TRP A 780 -2.72 -35.98 -20.42
C TRP A 780 -3.66 -36.99 -21.08
N ALA A 781 -3.29 -38.28 -21.11
CA ALA A 781 -4.06 -39.34 -21.75
C ALA A 781 -5.45 -39.62 -21.13
N ASN A 782 -5.70 -39.12 -19.90
CA ASN A 782 -6.95 -39.26 -19.16
C ASN A 782 -7.74 -37.92 -19.09
N THR A 783 -7.14 -36.83 -19.59
CA THR A 783 -7.81 -35.54 -19.80
C THR A 783 -8.52 -35.56 -21.16
N SER A 784 -9.81 -35.21 -21.21
CA SER A 784 -10.63 -35.46 -22.39
C SER A 784 -10.29 -34.56 -23.59
N ARG A 785 -10.15 -33.26 -23.35
CA ARG A 785 -9.74 -32.23 -24.34
C ARG A 785 -8.82 -31.21 -23.69
N PRO A 786 -7.54 -31.54 -23.41
CA PRO A 786 -6.56 -30.59 -22.90
C PRO A 786 -6.26 -29.42 -23.88
N ASP A 787 -6.75 -29.52 -25.12
CA ASP A 787 -6.67 -28.55 -26.20
C ASP A 787 -7.89 -27.61 -26.34
N LEU A 788 -8.96 -27.82 -25.55
CA LEU A 788 -10.15 -26.95 -25.51
C LEU A 788 -10.51 -26.57 -24.07
N ASP A 789 -11.25 -25.46 -23.91
CA ASP A 789 -11.82 -25.03 -22.64
C ASP A 789 -13.28 -25.50 -22.47
N SER A 790 -13.53 -26.33 -21.46
CA SER A 790 -14.87 -26.83 -21.13
C SER A 790 -15.73 -25.87 -20.31
N THR A 791 -15.21 -24.71 -19.89
CA THR A 791 -15.96 -23.69 -19.13
C THR A 791 -17.14 -23.14 -19.93
N SER A 792 -16.95 -22.96 -21.24
CA SER A 792 -18.00 -22.49 -22.15
C SER A 792 -18.60 -23.61 -23.03
N ASP A 793 -17.84 -24.66 -23.35
CA ASP A 793 -18.33 -25.82 -24.11
C ASP A 793 -18.63 -27.03 -23.22
N ILE A 794 -19.92 -27.22 -22.92
CA ILE A 794 -20.45 -28.35 -22.15
C ILE A 794 -20.65 -29.63 -22.98
N SER A 795 -20.38 -29.60 -24.29
CA SER A 795 -20.44 -30.80 -25.14
C SER A 795 -19.17 -31.66 -25.06
N ILE A 796 -18.08 -31.10 -24.53
CA ILE A 796 -16.81 -31.80 -24.32
C ILE A 796 -17.01 -32.93 -23.28
N PRO A 797 -16.61 -34.18 -23.58
CA PRO A 797 -16.69 -35.29 -22.63
C PRO A 797 -15.98 -34.98 -21.30
N PRO A 798 -16.47 -35.48 -20.15
CA PRO A 798 -15.80 -35.29 -18.86
C PRO A 798 -14.42 -35.96 -18.86
N SER A 799 -13.41 -35.30 -18.29
CA SER A 799 -12.12 -35.96 -18.04
C SER A 799 -12.22 -37.00 -16.93
N GLY A 800 -11.27 -37.94 -16.90
CA GLY A 800 -11.22 -38.98 -15.86
C GLY A 800 -12.30 -40.05 -15.99
N ILE A 801 -13.01 -40.13 -17.13
CA ILE A 801 -14.01 -41.16 -17.40
C ILE A 801 -13.68 -41.80 -18.75
N THR A 802 -13.67 -43.13 -18.79
CA THR A 802 -13.43 -43.90 -20.03
C THR A 802 -14.60 -43.74 -21.02
N SER A 803 -14.37 -44.06 -22.29
CA SER A 803 -15.42 -44.07 -23.33
C SER A 803 -16.57 -45.07 -23.06
N THR A 804 -16.40 -45.98 -22.10
CA THR A 804 -17.44 -46.91 -21.62
C THR A 804 -18.15 -46.44 -20.34
N GLY A 805 -17.89 -45.21 -19.87
CA GLY A 805 -18.53 -44.63 -18.69
C GLY A 805 -17.94 -45.08 -17.34
N VAL A 806 -16.75 -45.69 -17.32
CA VAL A 806 -16.08 -46.12 -16.07
C VAL A 806 -15.16 -45.01 -15.59
N ASN A 807 -15.27 -44.61 -14.31
CA ASN A 807 -14.37 -43.66 -13.66
C ASN A 807 -12.93 -44.19 -13.64
N ILE A 808 -11.98 -43.32 -13.98
CA ILE A 808 -10.56 -43.59 -13.87
C ILE A 808 -10.17 -43.40 -12.40
N ARG A 809 -9.54 -44.45 -11.84
CA ARG A 809 -9.04 -44.45 -10.48
C ARG A 809 -7.96 -43.39 -10.30
N ASP A 810 -8.01 -42.65 -9.19
CA ASP A 810 -7.03 -41.63 -8.80
C ASP A 810 -6.83 -40.52 -9.86
N TYR A 811 -7.94 -40.00 -10.39
CA TYR A 811 -8.02 -38.84 -11.26
C TYR A 811 -8.79 -37.70 -10.56
N LEU A 812 -8.26 -36.48 -10.58
CA LEU A 812 -8.94 -35.28 -10.08
C LEU A 812 -9.22 -34.37 -11.26
N ALA A 813 -10.50 -34.18 -11.62
CA ALA A 813 -10.88 -33.43 -12.81
C ALA A 813 -10.99 -31.93 -12.56
N THR A 814 -10.45 -31.15 -13.51
CA THR A 814 -10.51 -29.68 -13.56
C THR A 814 -10.80 -29.29 -15.03
N ASP A 815 -11.98 -29.69 -15.52
CA ASP A 815 -12.36 -29.43 -16.91
C ASP A 815 -12.57 -27.92 -17.15
N SER A 816 -13.01 -27.18 -16.13
CA SER A 816 -13.23 -25.73 -16.15
C SER A 816 -12.00 -24.92 -15.74
N GLN A 817 -11.99 -23.62 -16.06
CA GLN A 817 -11.08 -22.61 -15.51
C GLN A 817 -11.39 -22.28 -14.03
N GLY A 818 -12.62 -22.57 -13.58
CA GLY A 818 -13.06 -22.47 -12.19
C GLY A 818 -13.10 -23.81 -11.46
N HIS A 819 -13.37 -23.78 -10.14
CA HIS A 819 -13.67 -24.96 -9.31
C HIS A 819 -12.64 -26.11 -9.42
N SER A 820 -11.34 -25.81 -9.32
CA SER A 820 -10.29 -26.78 -9.60
C SER A 820 -10.05 -27.78 -8.46
N ASN A 821 -9.49 -27.30 -7.37
CA ASN A 821 -9.23 -27.99 -6.11
C ASN A 821 -9.37 -26.98 -4.95
N GLY A 822 -9.25 -27.42 -3.70
CA GLY A 822 -9.42 -26.55 -2.54
C GLY A 822 -8.21 -26.55 -1.61
N MET A 823 -8.30 -27.37 -0.55
CA MET A 823 -7.39 -27.35 0.59
C MET A 823 -6.81 -28.73 0.89
N VAL A 824 -5.55 -28.78 1.33
CA VAL A 824 -4.98 -29.95 2.01
C VAL A 824 -4.72 -29.59 3.48
N ARG A 825 -5.19 -30.42 4.42
CA ARG A 825 -5.05 -30.15 5.86
C ARG A 825 -4.95 -31.45 6.66
N PHE A 826 -4.10 -31.46 7.70
CA PHE A 826 -4.10 -32.51 8.70
C PHE A 826 -5.24 -32.31 9.72
N ALA A 827 -5.95 -33.38 10.04
CA ALA A 827 -6.84 -33.43 11.20
C ALA A 827 -6.02 -33.63 12.49
N PRO A 828 -6.60 -33.37 13.68
CA PRO A 828 -5.93 -33.57 14.96
C PRO A 828 -5.51 -35.04 15.24
N ASP A 829 -6.11 -36.02 14.56
CA ASP A 829 -5.72 -37.44 14.62
C ASP A 829 -4.47 -37.78 13.77
N GLY A 830 -3.95 -36.83 12.98
CA GLY A 830 -2.81 -37.02 12.08
C GLY A 830 -3.16 -37.59 10.69
N SER A 831 -4.44 -37.83 10.38
CA SER A 831 -4.88 -38.18 9.03
C SER A 831 -4.92 -36.95 8.11
N LEU A 832 -4.71 -37.18 6.80
CA LEU A 832 -4.62 -36.11 5.81
C LEU A 832 -5.92 -35.99 5.03
N TYR A 833 -6.51 -34.80 5.06
CA TYR A 833 -7.73 -34.47 4.33
C TYR A 833 -7.40 -33.56 3.14
N VAL A 834 -8.14 -33.76 2.04
CA VAL A 834 -8.04 -33.00 0.79
C VAL A 834 -9.46 -32.65 0.35
N SER A 835 -9.72 -31.40 -0.02
CA SER A 835 -10.97 -31.03 -0.70
C SER A 835 -10.74 -30.87 -2.20
N ASN A 836 -11.64 -31.47 -2.98
CA ASN A 836 -11.60 -31.43 -4.43
C ASN A 836 -12.98 -31.03 -4.97
N ALA A 837 -13.00 -30.00 -5.82
CA ALA A 837 -14.23 -29.39 -6.30
C ALA A 837 -14.86 -30.16 -7.48
N ASP A 838 -16.01 -29.71 -7.95
CA ASP A 838 -16.76 -30.39 -9.01
C ASP A 838 -16.02 -30.38 -10.36
N GLY A 839 -15.12 -29.40 -10.59
CA GLY A 839 -14.25 -29.31 -11.75
C GLY A 839 -14.96 -28.92 -13.04
N VAL A 840 -16.16 -28.32 -12.97
CA VAL A 840 -17.04 -28.05 -14.12
C VAL A 840 -17.40 -26.56 -14.25
N SER A 841 -18.18 -26.20 -15.28
CA SER A 841 -18.52 -24.79 -15.55
C SER A 841 -19.29 -24.14 -14.39
N TYR A 842 -18.80 -22.98 -13.95
CA TYR A 842 -19.41 -22.17 -12.88
C TYR A 842 -20.53 -21.23 -13.39
N GLY A 843 -20.66 -21.06 -14.71
CA GLY A 843 -21.50 -20.03 -15.33
C GLY A 843 -22.78 -20.53 -15.99
N ARG A 844 -23.04 -21.84 -15.97
CA ARG A 844 -24.21 -22.47 -16.62
C ARG A 844 -24.49 -23.86 -16.02
N VAL A 845 -25.64 -24.44 -16.36
CA VAL A 845 -25.92 -25.86 -16.07
C VAL A 845 -24.92 -26.72 -16.85
N ASP A 846 -24.10 -27.48 -16.14
CA ASP A 846 -23.11 -28.39 -16.72
C ASP A 846 -23.48 -29.83 -16.38
N PRO A 847 -23.90 -30.67 -17.35
CA PRO A 847 -24.33 -32.03 -17.07
C PRO A 847 -23.20 -32.89 -16.48
N ARG A 848 -21.93 -32.49 -16.59
CA ARG A 848 -20.80 -33.20 -15.97
C ARG A 848 -20.80 -33.05 -14.44
N ALA A 849 -21.48 -32.04 -13.88
CA ALA A 849 -21.61 -31.83 -12.43
C ALA A 849 -22.17 -33.06 -11.69
N VAL A 850 -23.02 -33.87 -12.35
CA VAL A 850 -23.63 -35.07 -11.72
C VAL A 850 -22.59 -36.07 -11.20
N ARG A 851 -21.34 -36.02 -11.68
CA ARG A 851 -20.23 -36.86 -11.19
C ARG A 851 -19.96 -36.71 -9.70
N VAL A 852 -20.34 -35.59 -9.07
CA VAL A 852 -20.10 -35.41 -7.62
C VAL A 852 -20.96 -36.34 -6.75
N GLN A 853 -22.08 -36.84 -7.28
CA GLN A 853 -22.96 -37.81 -6.62
C GLN A 853 -22.44 -39.25 -6.72
N ASP A 854 -21.47 -39.52 -7.60
CA ASP A 854 -20.79 -40.81 -7.70
C ASP A 854 -19.61 -40.86 -6.71
N ILE A 855 -19.64 -41.84 -5.80
CA ILE A 855 -18.55 -42.08 -4.82
C ILE A 855 -17.31 -42.72 -5.45
N ASP A 856 -17.41 -43.28 -6.66
CA ASP A 856 -16.26 -43.73 -7.45
C ASP A 856 -15.61 -42.60 -8.26
N ASN A 857 -16.12 -41.37 -8.18
CA ASN A 857 -15.51 -40.18 -8.78
C ASN A 857 -15.00 -39.24 -7.67
N LEU A 858 -13.81 -38.64 -7.86
CA LEU A 858 -13.18 -37.80 -6.83
C LEU A 858 -13.55 -36.31 -6.90
N SER A 859 -14.37 -35.86 -7.87
CA SER A 859 -14.89 -34.50 -7.92
C SER A 859 -16.01 -34.26 -6.91
N GLY A 860 -16.05 -33.05 -6.33
CA GLY A 860 -17.04 -32.61 -5.33
C GLY A 860 -16.99 -33.40 -4.02
N LYS A 861 -15.79 -33.63 -3.50
CA LYS A 861 -15.51 -34.52 -2.36
C LYS A 861 -14.66 -33.84 -1.28
N ILE A 862 -14.88 -34.26 -0.03
CA ILE A 862 -13.82 -34.33 0.97
C ILE A 862 -13.22 -35.73 0.92
N ILE A 863 -11.90 -35.80 0.83
CA ILE A 863 -11.11 -37.02 0.64
C ILE A 863 -10.20 -37.17 1.88
N ARG A 864 -10.15 -38.35 2.50
CA ARG A 864 -9.30 -38.66 3.66
C ARG A 864 -8.36 -39.82 3.34
N ILE A 865 -7.06 -39.59 3.48
CA ILE A 865 -6.01 -40.52 3.07
C ILE A 865 -4.89 -40.64 4.12
N ASP A 866 -4.17 -41.75 4.05
CA ASP A 866 -2.88 -41.92 4.69
C ASP A 866 -1.83 -40.97 4.05
N PRO A 867 -1.13 -40.14 4.85
CA PRO A 867 -0.18 -39.13 4.35
C PRO A 867 1.10 -39.72 3.72
N LEU A 868 1.39 -41.01 3.92
CA LEU A 868 2.62 -41.64 3.42
C LEU A 868 2.41 -42.35 2.08
N THR A 869 1.20 -42.86 1.83
CA THR A 869 0.87 -43.77 0.73
C THR A 869 -0.24 -43.26 -0.19
N GLY A 870 -1.03 -42.27 0.23
CA GLY A 870 -2.17 -41.79 -0.54
C GLY A 870 -3.37 -42.75 -0.55
N GLN A 871 -3.33 -43.78 0.28
CA GLN A 871 -4.38 -44.79 0.41
C GLN A 871 -5.54 -44.29 1.27
N GLY A 872 -6.75 -44.74 0.96
CA GLY A 872 -7.93 -44.53 1.79
C GLY A 872 -7.83 -45.33 3.09
N LEU A 873 -8.22 -44.71 4.21
CA LEU A 873 -8.14 -45.33 5.53
C LEU A 873 -9.28 -46.35 5.72
N ALA A 874 -8.99 -47.45 6.43
CA ALA A 874 -9.92 -48.57 6.60
C ALA A 874 -11.20 -48.23 7.41
N ASP A 875 -11.21 -47.09 8.10
CA ASP A 875 -12.37 -46.56 8.81
C ASP A 875 -13.13 -45.48 8.01
N ASN A 876 -12.73 -45.17 6.76
CA ASN A 876 -13.46 -44.24 5.90
C ASN A 876 -14.89 -44.75 5.60
N PRO A 877 -15.90 -43.86 5.48
CA PRO A 877 -17.30 -44.25 5.37
C PRO A 877 -17.65 -45.16 4.18
N PHE A 878 -16.88 -45.07 3.08
CA PHE A 878 -17.12 -45.80 1.84
C PHE A 878 -16.02 -46.82 1.51
N TYR A 879 -15.25 -47.25 2.51
CA TYR A 879 -14.18 -48.24 2.35
C TYR A 879 -14.71 -49.60 1.90
N ASP A 880 -14.17 -50.13 0.79
CA ASP A 880 -14.65 -51.35 0.12
C ASP A 880 -13.72 -52.57 0.27
N GLY A 881 -12.57 -52.40 0.94
CA GLY A 881 -11.53 -53.43 1.06
C GLY A 881 -10.34 -53.26 0.11
N ASP A 882 -10.47 -52.46 -0.96
CA ASP A 882 -9.31 -51.95 -1.73
C ASP A 882 -8.99 -50.54 -1.20
N PRO A 883 -7.89 -50.31 -0.45
CA PRO A 883 -7.55 -49.01 0.17
C PRO A 883 -7.13 -47.93 -0.84
N ASN A 884 -7.59 -48.05 -2.06
CA ASN A 884 -6.87 -47.68 -3.25
C ASN A 884 -7.88 -47.39 -4.38
N SER A 885 -9.10 -47.94 -4.29
CA SER A 885 -10.28 -47.49 -5.05
C SER A 885 -10.64 -46.04 -4.69
N ASN A 886 -11.36 -45.35 -5.57
CA ASN A 886 -11.74 -43.95 -5.36
C ASN A 886 -12.64 -43.81 -4.12
N ARG A 887 -13.69 -44.64 -4.02
CA ARG A 887 -14.62 -44.65 -2.88
C ARG A 887 -13.93 -44.82 -1.54
N SER A 888 -12.92 -45.69 -1.45
CA SER A 888 -12.19 -45.92 -0.19
C SER A 888 -11.45 -44.68 0.32
N LYS A 889 -11.20 -43.68 -0.54
CA LYS A 889 -10.62 -42.38 -0.15
C LYS A 889 -11.67 -41.32 0.22
N VAL A 890 -12.94 -41.50 -0.17
CA VAL A 890 -14.01 -40.51 0.07
C VAL A 890 -14.39 -40.47 1.55
N TYR A 891 -14.51 -39.26 2.08
CA TYR A 891 -15.00 -38.98 3.43
C TYR A 891 -16.42 -38.38 3.40
N ASP A 892 -16.65 -37.33 2.60
CA ASP A 892 -17.97 -36.74 2.33
C ASP A 892 -18.09 -36.40 0.83
N TYR A 893 -19.32 -36.26 0.32
CA TYR A 893 -19.59 -36.04 -1.11
C TYR A 893 -20.81 -35.14 -1.39
N GLY A 894 -21.03 -34.82 -2.67
CA GLY A 894 -22.11 -33.94 -3.09
C GLY A 894 -21.84 -32.47 -2.78
N LEU A 895 -20.58 -32.05 -2.88
CA LEU A 895 -20.12 -30.66 -2.72
C LEU A 895 -19.87 -30.02 -4.09
N ARG A 896 -19.94 -28.68 -4.17
CA ARG A 896 -19.70 -27.90 -5.39
C ARG A 896 -18.25 -27.45 -5.52
N ASN A 897 -17.83 -26.54 -4.64
CA ASN A 897 -16.49 -26.00 -4.56
C ASN A 897 -16.08 -25.82 -3.08
N PRO A 898 -15.71 -26.92 -2.38
CA PRO A 898 -15.34 -26.92 -0.98
C PRO A 898 -13.94 -26.32 -0.77
N PHE A 899 -13.79 -25.03 -1.02
CA PHE A 899 -12.49 -24.36 -1.20
C PHE A 899 -11.61 -24.38 0.07
N ARG A 900 -12.21 -24.26 1.26
CA ARG A 900 -11.52 -24.31 2.56
C ARG A 900 -12.33 -25.10 3.59
N PHE A 901 -11.64 -25.72 4.54
CA PHE A 901 -12.25 -26.39 5.69
C PHE A 901 -11.35 -26.33 6.94
N THR A 902 -11.96 -26.54 8.11
CA THR A 902 -11.22 -26.68 9.37
C THR A 902 -11.81 -27.78 10.26
N PHE A 903 -11.13 -28.08 11.36
CA PHE A 903 -11.57 -29.02 12.39
C PHE A 903 -11.74 -28.29 13.72
N HIS A 904 -12.86 -28.56 14.39
CA HIS A 904 -13.07 -28.09 15.75
C HIS A 904 -11.99 -28.68 16.69
N PRO A 905 -11.30 -27.86 17.50
CA PRO A 905 -10.03 -28.24 18.12
C PRO A 905 -10.12 -29.38 19.14
N THR A 906 -11.31 -29.67 19.69
CA THR A 906 -11.52 -30.74 20.68
C THR A 906 -12.34 -31.92 20.14
N THR A 907 -13.50 -31.67 19.55
CA THR A 907 -14.40 -32.69 18.99
C THR A 907 -13.93 -33.28 17.66
N GLN A 908 -12.98 -32.64 16.97
CA GLN A 908 -12.50 -33.01 15.63
C GLN A 908 -13.58 -33.00 14.53
N GLN A 909 -14.75 -32.39 14.80
CA GLN A 909 -15.79 -32.19 13.78
C GLN A 909 -15.24 -31.30 12.65
N ILE A 910 -15.41 -31.74 11.40
CA ILE A 910 -15.06 -30.95 10.22
C ILE A 910 -16.13 -29.89 9.94
N TYR A 911 -15.69 -28.69 9.54
CA TYR A 911 -16.50 -27.59 9.04
C TYR A 911 -15.97 -27.19 7.66
N ILE A 912 -16.84 -27.28 6.65
CA ILE A 912 -16.51 -27.13 5.23
C ILE A 912 -17.20 -25.87 4.72
N GLY A 913 -16.46 -24.93 4.14
CA GLY A 913 -17.07 -23.86 3.36
C GLY A 913 -17.22 -24.33 1.92
N ASP A 914 -18.46 -24.46 1.45
CA ASP A 914 -18.76 -24.86 0.07
C ASP A 914 -19.29 -23.65 -0.71
N VAL A 915 -18.55 -23.24 -1.73
CA VAL A 915 -18.89 -22.06 -2.54
C VAL A 915 -20.01 -22.42 -3.50
N GLY A 916 -21.17 -21.79 -3.33
CA GLY A 916 -22.38 -22.09 -4.09
C GLY A 916 -22.47 -21.31 -5.41
N TRP A 917 -23.61 -21.43 -6.10
CA TRP A 917 -23.72 -21.02 -7.50
C TRP A 917 -24.21 -19.58 -7.73
N TYR A 918 -25.49 -19.34 -7.46
CA TYR A 918 -26.21 -18.10 -7.80
C TYR A 918 -27.09 -17.54 -6.67
N ASN A 919 -27.33 -18.33 -5.61
CA ASN A 919 -28.29 -17.96 -4.57
C ASN A 919 -27.80 -18.20 -3.16
N TRP A 920 -26.79 -19.06 -2.97
CA TRP A 920 -26.44 -19.62 -1.68
C TRP A 920 -24.94 -19.79 -1.53
N GLU A 921 -24.45 -19.66 -0.30
CA GLU A 921 -23.15 -20.16 0.17
C GLU A 921 -23.39 -21.04 1.40
N GLU A 922 -22.58 -22.08 1.61
CA GLU A 922 -22.85 -23.09 2.64
C GLU A 922 -21.69 -23.34 3.62
N ILE A 923 -22.05 -23.59 4.89
CA ILE A 923 -21.21 -24.25 5.87
C ILE A 923 -21.75 -25.66 6.08
N ASN A 924 -20.98 -26.67 5.69
CA ASN A 924 -21.33 -28.09 5.73
C ASN A 924 -20.55 -28.83 6.82
N ILE A 925 -21.22 -29.77 7.52
CA ILE A 925 -20.60 -30.65 8.53
C ILE A 925 -21.06 -32.09 8.30
N GLY A 926 -20.16 -33.08 8.39
CA GLY A 926 -20.50 -34.46 8.06
C GLY A 926 -19.46 -35.53 8.41
N ARG A 927 -19.85 -36.78 8.13
CA ARG A 927 -19.01 -37.97 8.00
C ARG A 927 -19.77 -39.03 7.21
N GLY A 928 -19.41 -39.25 5.95
CA GLY A 928 -20.19 -40.05 5.00
C GLY A 928 -21.43 -39.31 4.49
N ALA A 929 -21.46 -37.98 4.63
CA ALA A 929 -22.58 -37.14 4.26
C ALA A 929 -22.63 -36.91 2.74
N ASN A 930 -23.86 -36.81 2.24
CA ASN A 930 -24.17 -36.29 0.91
C ASN A 930 -24.80 -34.91 1.06
N PHE A 931 -24.10 -33.84 0.68
CA PHE A 931 -24.64 -32.48 0.79
C PHE A 931 -25.59 -32.10 -0.37
N GLY A 932 -25.58 -32.91 -1.45
CA GLY A 932 -26.65 -32.94 -2.44
C GLY A 932 -26.43 -32.16 -3.73
N TRP A 933 -25.32 -31.42 -3.88
CA TRP A 933 -24.95 -30.82 -5.17
C TRP A 933 -24.89 -31.90 -6.28
N PRO A 934 -25.36 -31.64 -7.52
CA PRO A 934 -25.98 -30.42 -8.01
C PRO A 934 -27.51 -30.41 -7.89
N TYR A 935 -28.12 -31.39 -7.23
CA TYR A 935 -29.59 -31.52 -7.15
C TYR A 935 -30.19 -30.68 -6.02
N TYR A 936 -29.42 -30.46 -4.96
CA TYR A 936 -29.77 -29.61 -3.83
C TYR A 936 -28.70 -28.54 -3.62
N GLU A 937 -29.13 -27.36 -3.18
CA GLU A 937 -28.28 -26.23 -2.81
C GLU A 937 -29.08 -25.27 -1.91
N GLY A 938 -28.53 -24.97 -0.73
CA GLY A 938 -29.03 -23.97 0.20
C GLY A 938 -30.18 -24.43 1.09
N GLY A 939 -30.54 -23.52 2.00
CA GLY A 939 -31.55 -23.69 3.04
C GLY A 939 -30.94 -23.90 4.42
N ASN A 940 -31.17 -22.94 5.33
CA ASN A 940 -30.51 -22.95 6.64
C ASN A 940 -31.09 -24.05 7.54
N GLY A 941 -30.42 -25.21 7.61
CA GLY A 941 -30.93 -26.43 8.25
C GLY A 941 -31.93 -27.25 7.42
N THR A 942 -32.09 -26.96 6.11
CA THR A 942 -32.93 -27.73 5.17
C THR A 942 -32.29 -27.79 3.79
N SER A 943 -32.37 -28.92 3.07
CA SER A 943 -31.86 -28.98 1.69
C SER A 943 -32.93 -28.54 0.69
N LEU A 944 -32.71 -27.44 -0.03
CA LEU A 944 -33.59 -26.94 -1.10
C LEU A 944 -33.19 -27.54 -2.45
N GLN A 945 -34.17 -27.85 -3.32
CA GLN A 945 -33.88 -28.33 -4.68
C GLN A 945 -33.31 -27.20 -5.55
N GLN A 946 -32.20 -27.49 -6.24
CA GLN A 946 -31.58 -26.58 -7.20
C GLN A 946 -32.33 -26.67 -8.54
N ASN A 947 -33.29 -25.75 -8.70
CA ASN A 947 -34.22 -25.66 -9.83
C ASN A 947 -33.56 -25.81 -11.22
N SER A 948 -32.38 -25.23 -11.41
CA SER A 948 -31.66 -25.24 -12.69
C SER A 948 -31.15 -26.63 -13.11
N TYR A 949 -30.86 -27.50 -12.14
CA TYR A 949 -30.43 -28.89 -12.35
C TYR A 949 -31.57 -29.91 -12.21
N ALA A 950 -32.71 -29.51 -11.61
CA ALA A 950 -33.81 -30.41 -11.27
C ALA A 950 -34.49 -31.09 -12.47
N THR A 951 -34.27 -30.64 -13.71
CA THR A 951 -34.83 -31.23 -14.93
C THR A 951 -33.92 -32.30 -15.57
N LEU A 952 -32.68 -32.48 -15.09
CA LEU A 952 -31.79 -33.52 -15.61
C LEU A 952 -32.36 -34.94 -15.34
N PRO A 953 -32.18 -35.91 -16.26
CA PRO A 953 -32.60 -37.30 -16.06
C PRO A 953 -32.04 -37.90 -14.77
N GLU A 954 -30.80 -37.60 -14.43
CA GLU A 954 -30.10 -38.09 -13.23
C GLU A 954 -30.68 -37.46 -11.95
N ALA A 955 -31.03 -36.17 -11.98
CA ALA A 955 -31.70 -35.49 -10.87
C ALA A 955 -33.09 -36.09 -10.61
N GLN A 956 -33.86 -36.35 -11.68
CA GLN A 956 -35.15 -37.00 -11.59
C GLN A 956 -35.03 -38.45 -11.09
N ALA A 957 -34.01 -39.19 -11.51
CA ALA A 957 -33.73 -40.52 -10.96
C ALA A 957 -33.38 -40.46 -9.46
N PHE A 958 -32.60 -39.45 -9.04
CA PHE A 958 -32.27 -39.22 -7.64
C PHE A 958 -33.52 -38.92 -6.81
N TYR A 959 -34.37 -37.97 -7.21
CA TYR A 959 -35.61 -37.66 -6.48
C TYR A 959 -36.56 -38.86 -6.37
N ASN A 960 -36.69 -39.64 -7.44
CA ASN A 960 -37.54 -40.84 -7.46
C ASN A 960 -36.97 -42.01 -6.64
N SER A 961 -35.67 -42.01 -6.31
CA SER A 961 -35.03 -43.06 -5.50
C SER A 961 -35.41 -42.98 -4.01
N GLY A 962 -35.83 -41.80 -3.52
CA GLY A 962 -36.04 -41.54 -2.10
C GLY A 962 -34.75 -41.35 -1.29
N ASN A 963 -33.58 -41.25 -1.94
CA ASN A 963 -32.33 -40.92 -1.27
C ASN A 963 -32.41 -39.56 -0.54
N THR A 964 -31.89 -39.52 0.69
CA THR A 964 -31.83 -38.31 1.51
C THR A 964 -30.47 -37.63 1.39
N VAL A 965 -30.47 -36.30 1.44
CA VAL A 965 -29.27 -35.44 1.55
C VAL A 965 -29.17 -34.84 2.95
N THR A 966 -27.98 -34.38 3.29
CA THR A 966 -27.65 -33.68 4.54
C THR A 966 -27.78 -32.18 4.29
N ALA A 967 -28.56 -31.49 5.12
CA ALA A 967 -28.69 -30.04 5.02
C ALA A 967 -27.43 -29.33 5.51
N PRO A 968 -27.09 -28.15 4.96
CA PRO A 968 -26.00 -27.35 5.48
C PRO A 968 -26.29 -26.91 6.91
N LEU A 969 -25.24 -26.83 7.73
CA LEU A 969 -25.32 -26.31 9.10
C LEU A 969 -25.75 -24.85 9.10
N TYR A 970 -25.30 -24.11 8.08
CA TYR A 970 -25.62 -22.70 7.88
C TYR A 970 -25.57 -22.39 6.40
N ALA A 971 -26.56 -21.66 5.90
CA ALA A 971 -26.63 -21.23 4.51
C ALA A 971 -26.87 -19.71 4.45
N LEU A 972 -26.07 -19.03 3.63
CA LEU A 972 -26.13 -17.58 3.41
C LEU A 972 -26.74 -17.32 2.04
N GLN A 973 -27.76 -16.46 1.95
CA GLN A 973 -28.41 -16.16 0.69
C GLN A 973 -27.70 -14.99 -0.03
N HIS A 974 -27.54 -15.06 -1.35
CA HIS A 974 -26.90 -13.97 -2.11
C HIS A 974 -27.68 -12.64 -2.04
N SER A 975 -29.00 -12.70 -1.85
CA SER A 975 -29.85 -11.53 -1.61
C SER A 975 -29.61 -10.81 -0.27
N SER A 976 -28.78 -11.38 0.61
CA SER A 976 -28.32 -10.76 1.86
C SER A 976 -26.86 -10.28 1.78
N SER A 977 -26.40 -9.89 0.59
CA SER A 977 -25.05 -9.37 0.33
C SER A 977 -23.93 -10.35 0.68
N VAL A 978 -24.09 -11.61 0.24
CA VAL A 978 -23.07 -12.67 0.34
C VAL A 978 -22.84 -13.29 -1.04
N SER A 979 -21.64 -13.78 -1.35
CA SER A 979 -21.30 -14.16 -2.74
C SER A 979 -20.23 -15.24 -2.96
N ALA A 980 -19.33 -15.49 -2.00
CA ALA A 980 -18.38 -16.61 -2.03
C ALA A 980 -17.77 -16.89 -0.65
N ILE A 981 -18.12 -18.03 -0.03
CA ILE A 981 -17.66 -18.35 1.34
C ILE A 981 -16.26 -18.98 1.40
N ILE A 982 -15.41 -18.40 2.24
CA ILE A 982 -14.06 -18.89 2.56
C ILE A 982 -14.05 -19.33 4.03
N MET A 983 -14.02 -20.64 4.29
CA MET A 983 -13.90 -21.16 5.64
C MET A 983 -12.55 -20.77 6.27
N GLY A 984 -12.60 -20.22 7.48
CA GLY A 984 -11.42 -19.91 8.28
C GLY A 984 -11.11 -20.99 9.31
N ASP A 985 -10.64 -20.55 10.47
CA ASP A 985 -10.30 -21.43 11.59
C ASP A 985 -10.95 -20.96 12.89
N PHE A 986 -10.93 -21.82 13.89
CA PHE A 986 -11.35 -21.49 15.24
C PHE A 986 -10.33 -20.58 15.91
N TYR A 987 -10.75 -19.48 16.53
CA TYR A 987 -9.86 -18.67 17.36
C TYR A 987 -9.49 -19.41 18.66
N ARG A 988 -8.18 -19.57 18.90
CA ARG A 988 -7.61 -20.35 20.02
C ARG A 988 -6.95 -19.49 21.09
N GLY A 989 -6.86 -18.18 20.87
CA GLY A 989 -6.18 -17.25 21.77
C GLY A 989 -7.08 -16.69 22.88
N THR A 990 -6.50 -15.77 23.65
CA THR A 990 -7.19 -15.04 24.73
C THR A 990 -6.99 -13.53 24.65
N THR A 991 -6.37 -13.04 23.56
CA THR A 991 -6.09 -11.62 23.31
C THR A 991 -7.27 -10.87 22.72
N PHE A 992 -8.13 -11.53 21.94
CA PHE A 992 -9.35 -10.94 21.42
C PHE A 992 -10.44 -10.92 22.50
N PRO A 993 -11.42 -10.00 22.42
CA PRO A 993 -12.57 -9.97 23.31
C PRO A 993 -13.26 -11.32 23.49
N SER A 994 -13.80 -11.56 24.68
CA SER A 994 -14.35 -12.87 25.10
C SER A 994 -15.37 -13.48 24.14
N ILE A 995 -16.12 -12.65 23.40
CA ILE A 995 -17.10 -13.07 22.40
C ILE A 995 -16.50 -13.84 21.21
N TYR A 996 -15.20 -13.67 20.94
CA TYR A 996 -14.47 -14.39 19.89
C TYR A 996 -13.82 -15.70 20.38
N GLN A 997 -13.77 -15.97 21.68
CA GLN A 997 -13.06 -17.14 22.23
C GLN A 997 -13.73 -18.45 21.78
N GLY A 998 -13.00 -19.26 21.01
CA GLY A 998 -13.54 -20.49 20.41
C GLY A 998 -14.53 -20.25 19.26
N ALA A 999 -14.68 -19.01 18.77
CA ALA A 999 -15.52 -18.72 17.60
C ALA A 999 -14.89 -19.27 16.31
N LEU A 1000 -15.73 -19.74 15.40
CA LEU A 1000 -15.37 -20.16 14.05
C LEU A 1000 -15.35 -18.95 13.12
N PHE A 1001 -14.22 -18.64 12.51
CA PHE A 1001 -14.12 -17.55 11.54
C PHE A 1001 -14.38 -18.04 10.12
N PHE A 1002 -15.01 -17.21 9.30
CA PHE A 1002 -15.16 -17.39 7.86
C PHE A 1002 -15.26 -16.02 7.18
N SER A 1003 -14.99 -15.97 5.88
CA SER A 1003 -15.08 -14.76 5.08
C SER A 1003 -16.08 -14.93 3.94
N ASP A 1004 -16.69 -13.84 3.51
CA ASP A 1004 -17.32 -13.71 2.20
C ASP A 1004 -16.44 -12.78 1.36
N ILE A 1005 -15.70 -13.37 0.42
CA ILE A 1005 -14.55 -12.70 -0.20
C ILE A 1005 -14.96 -11.55 -1.12
N ASN A 1006 -15.98 -11.70 -1.99
CA ASN A 1006 -16.28 -10.63 -2.95
C ASN A 1006 -16.96 -9.40 -2.31
N ASN A 1007 -17.56 -9.51 -1.11
CA ASN A 1007 -17.99 -8.33 -0.34
C ASN A 1007 -16.94 -7.88 0.70
N GLY A 1008 -15.81 -8.58 0.78
CA GLY A 1008 -14.70 -8.25 1.67
C GLY A 1008 -15.04 -8.34 3.15
N ILE A 1009 -15.99 -9.22 3.52
CA ILE A 1009 -16.50 -9.35 4.88
C ILE A 1009 -15.80 -10.55 5.56
N VAL A 1010 -15.39 -10.38 6.81
CA VAL A 1010 -15.04 -11.48 7.72
C VAL A 1010 -16.08 -11.54 8.83
N SER A 1011 -16.54 -12.74 9.15
CA SER A 1011 -17.52 -13.03 10.20
C SER A 1011 -16.97 -14.04 11.21
N ALA A 1012 -17.47 -13.97 12.44
CA ALA A 1012 -17.20 -14.92 13.50
C ALA A 1012 -18.51 -15.56 14.00
N ALA A 1013 -18.57 -16.89 14.01
CA ALA A 1013 -19.68 -17.67 14.53
C ALA A 1013 -19.37 -18.23 15.92
N THR A 1014 -20.24 -17.97 16.90
CA THR A 1014 -20.21 -18.71 18.17
C THR A 1014 -20.95 -20.04 17.98
N LEU A 1015 -20.48 -21.10 18.65
CA LEU A 1015 -21.08 -22.43 18.57
C LEU A 1015 -21.74 -22.84 19.89
N ASN A 1016 -22.88 -23.53 19.78
CA ASN A 1016 -23.51 -24.21 20.89
C ASN A 1016 -22.78 -25.53 21.24
N ALA A 1017 -23.13 -26.13 22.38
CA ALA A 1017 -22.48 -27.37 22.86
C ALA A 1017 -22.62 -28.61 21.95
N ALA A 1018 -23.51 -28.58 20.96
CA ALA A 1018 -23.65 -29.62 19.94
C ALA A 1018 -22.86 -29.32 18.65
N GLY A 1019 -22.08 -28.23 18.62
CA GLY A 1019 -21.30 -27.79 17.46
C GLY A 1019 -22.09 -27.00 16.42
N GLY A 1020 -23.36 -26.69 16.67
CA GLY A 1020 -24.17 -25.88 15.75
C GLY A 1020 -23.95 -24.38 15.97
N ILE A 1021 -24.13 -23.56 14.93
CA ILE A 1021 -23.99 -22.10 15.03
C ILE A 1021 -25.08 -21.53 15.97
N GLN A 1022 -24.67 -20.70 16.92
CA GLN A 1022 -25.53 -20.05 17.91
C GLN A 1022 -25.75 -18.57 17.57
N SER A 1023 -24.69 -17.86 17.20
CA SER A 1023 -24.75 -16.50 16.64
C SER A 1023 -23.67 -16.32 15.58
N VAL A 1024 -23.88 -15.38 14.67
CA VAL A 1024 -22.89 -14.89 13.72
C VAL A 1024 -22.80 -13.38 13.92
N GLN A 1025 -21.59 -12.83 13.95
CA GLN A 1025 -21.34 -11.41 13.95
C GLN A 1025 -20.31 -11.05 12.89
N GLN A 1026 -20.44 -9.87 12.29
CA GLN A 1026 -19.40 -9.29 11.46
C GLN A 1026 -18.18 -8.99 12.34
N PHE A 1027 -16.99 -9.23 11.81
CA PHE A 1027 -15.70 -9.03 12.48
C PHE A 1027 -14.86 -7.94 11.82
N ALA A 1028 -14.84 -7.91 10.49
CA ALA A 1028 -14.11 -6.90 9.71
C ALA A 1028 -14.71 -6.79 8.29
N THR A 1029 -14.45 -5.66 7.63
CA THR A 1029 -14.90 -5.33 6.26
C THR A 1029 -13.73 -4.81 5.42
N GLY A 1030 -13.93 -4.63 4.11
CA GLY A 1030 -12.88 -4.12 3.19
C GLY A 1030 -11.71 -5.10 3.02
N LEU A 1031 -11.99 -6.40 3.00
CA LEU A 1031 -11.01 -7.50 2.98
C LEU A 1031 -11.21 -8.44 1.77
N TYR A 1032 -11.23 -7.87 0.57
CA TYR A 1032 -11.57 -8.59 -0.67
C TYR A 1032 -10.56 -9.67 -1.09
N GLY A 1033 -9.38 -9.77 -0.45
CA GLY A 1033 -8.30 -10.68 -0.85
C GLY A 1033 -8.15 -11.96 -0.02
N ILE A 1034 -9.03 -12.22 0.95
CA ILE A 1034 -8.81 -13.29 1.93
C ILE A 1034 -9.09 -14.68 1.35
N VAL A 1035 -8.02 -15.46 1.15
CA VAL A 1035 -8.09 -16.85 0.62
C VAL A 1035 -7.74 -17.93 1.64
N GLN A 1036 -7.22 -17.56 2.81
CA GLN A 1036 -7.08 -18.46 3.97
C GLN A 1036 -7.10 -17.63 5.25
N ILE A 1037 -7.89 -18.06 6.24
CA ILE A 1037 -7.75 -17.63 7.65
C ILE A 1037 -7.27 -18.84 8.45
N ALA A 1038 -6.27 -18.68 9.31
CA ALA A 1038 -5.74 -19.75 10.15
C ALA A 1038 -5.28 -19.26 11.53
N SER A 1039 -5.48 -20.08 12.56
CA SER A 1039 -4.85 -19.83 13.86
C SER A 1039 -3.35 -20.11 13.78
N GLY A 1040 -2.56 -19.11 14.16
CA GLY A 1040 -1.11 -19.21 14.26
C GLY A 1040 -0.63 -19.82 15.58
N PRO A 1041 0.70 -19.99 15.73
CA PRO A 1041 1.30 -20.66 16.87
C PRO A 1041 1.29 -19.84 18.17
N ASP A 1042 1.21 -18.51 18.05
CA ASP A 1042 0.97 -17.58 19.16
C ASP A 1042 -0.53 -17.48 19.52
N SER A 1043 -1.37 -18.34 18.94
CA SER A 1043 -2.83 -18.36 19.04
C SER A 1043 -3.55 -17.12 18.48
N SER A 1044 -2.85 -16.23 17.75
CA SER A 1044 -3.46 -15.15 16.96
C SER A 1044 -4.11 -15.70 15.69
N LEU A 1045 -4.99 -14.92 15.04
CA LEU A 1045 -5.45 -15.22 13.70
C LEU A 1045 -4.59 -14.52 12.64
N TYR A 1046 -4.21 -15.30 11.64
CA TYR A 1046 -3.48 -14.86 10.47
C TYR A 1046 -4.34 -15.09 9.23
N TYR A 1047 -4.16 -14.27 8.20
CA TYR A 1047 -4.79 -14.49 6.92
C TYR A 1047 -3.85 -14.24 5.74
N ALA A 1048 -4.04 -15.03 4.67
CA ALA A 1048 -3.39 -14.81 3.39
C ALA A 1048 -4.26 -13.87 2.56
N ASP A 1049 -3.66 -12.76 2.12
CA ASP A 1049 -4.25 -11.81 1.21
C ASP A 1049 -3.64 -12.04 -0.18
N ILE A 1050 -4.41 -12.71 -1.05
CA ILE A 1050 -3.95 -13.07 -2.41
C ILE A 1050 -3.74 -11.80 -3.25
N ILE A 1051 -4.55 -10.78 -2.99
CA ILE A 1051 -4.62 -9.52 -3.71
C ILE A 1051 -3.42 -8.65 -3.36
N GLN A 1052 -3.18 -8.41 -2.07
CA GLN A 1052 -2.12 -7.51 -1.60
C GLN A 1052 -0.73 -8.17 -1.52
N GLY A 1053 -0.61 -9.45 -1.87
CA GLY A 1053 0.67 -10.16 -1.84
C GLY A 1053 1.26 -10.31 -0.44
N ARG A 1054 0.39 -10.51 0.56
CA ARG A 1054 0.75 -10.40 1.99
C ARG A 1054 0.16 -11.53 2.83
N ILE A 1055 0.80 -11.78 3.97
CA ILE A 1055 0.19 -12.51 5.08
C ILE A 1055 0.10 -11.55 6.26
N TYR A 1056 -1.12 -11.34 6.71
CA TYR A 1056 -1.44 -10.45 7.80
C TYR A 1056 -1.67 -11.22 9.09
N LYS A 1057 -1.48 -10.54 10.21
CA LYS A 1057 -1.93 -10.91 11.55
C LYS A 1057 -2.93 -9.88 12.03
N TRP A 1058 -4.05 -10.32 12.60
CA TRP A 1058 -4.92 -9.43 13.37
C TRP A 1058 -4.39 -9.27 14.78
N SER A 1059 -4.17 -8.02 15.18
CA SER A 1059 -3.72 -7.62 16.50
C SER A 1059 -4.78 -6.72 17.15
N TYR A 1060 -5.24 -7.12 18.33
CA TYR A 1060 -6.18 -6.35 19.14
C TYR A 1060 -5.40 -5.48 20.12
N ASN A 1061 -5.42 -4.16 19.91
CA ASN A 1061 -4.85 -3.17 20.82
C ASN A 1061 -5.98 -2.69 21.73
N GLY A 1062 -6.12 -3.33 22.89
CA GLY A 1062 -7.22 -3.08 23.84
C GLY A 1062 -7.03 -1.86 24.73
#